data_AF-A0AAW1S3E9-F1
#
_entry.id   AF-A0AAW1S3E9-F1
#
_cell.length_a   1.000
_cell.length_b   1.000
_cell.length_c   1.000
_cell.angle_alpha   90.00
_cell.angle_beta   90.00
_cell.angle_gamma   90.00
#
_symmetry.space_group_name_H-M   'P 1'
#
loop_
_entity.id
_entity.type
_entity.pdbx_description
1 polymer ?
#
loop_
_entity_poly.entity_id
_entity_poly.type
_entity_poly.pdbx_seq_one_letter_code
_entity_poly.pdbx_strand_id
1 'polypeptide(L)'
;MSQVTAFATVNMASAPSVGKILAISPYSRNRVLQAAALQLSKELLVVQSMRITMEGLFEASKVPRKTKIGCSLGPHNTTDAALGQLLDDGVDLFSFNASTTSPAEMQSVLNRLRVLANTRKLEVATMMDTAGPGTRTGELHQHVPLQLSVGEEVHLRGENDFTSLQSIRNAEGQAVIVIFHELLAEIVRPGSKISIDYGRIVLTVTEVVQAQGAPRQKRPSVPGSPSHQSMYQHSGSCSIKAQVTVADAVLKSNQAVHFPGEIQPCPVTTENGMRAIRKFACANHLDFVTVSYCQAADDARFVRRLLVDHDGRNIGLLAKIENWAGIDAVDDILQEADGIIICRDNLSVEVGSDCLPLLLKIMIAKAASAGKMAMVSGQVMLSRSGSQGNQMPPTDIADMVMLAQSGADMVILSDMDPLGRQVVTSKPGTSSRLSSIKQVAQACMAAESMLEGHSNSESVSPRISSKPLTDVEALLHGAAAAAVDCSAGLVVVVSNSVVGTRLLAKNRTSTPILLITESEEAARQCRGLRGVHALVTTSVPTTRVSMSSLNCGDECEPVLEHALNHAVHTGLCREAMPVIVLVEQETPDGRFIPSISLRVTHGEPRESQDGMECPELLSALRCPQMAFVTLNALKRAELAKRKTKMLAMIDSSTGPESVSQLLQLGLDMACFQVGEGLEEQQQLCADVEHCVAARDQLGSGAGIMLCTAGSQILTSPLSDDQHLRVSVGDEVVLCAPHGAAEIARDSTTARLPMIACTAVHIRNMLVAKGKVAISDGPGAVWLECTHVLDYHRAVLTVTQAGTIRGDQRLTFPDNKEVHVAISQSDLSTASELIAKGCIDYLSISNIDSAEDVRQIRHMLSQSGASHVGIIAEVAHRRALADINHILREADGIIFQASKAVLHMPAESIPMAQRWLATKARMAGKIFLSGPGISLAGGSNPLAEQSSIAAACLDCSHGILIDRLPGAVHPRQIEAAWTSVKWALQRAEIAGCHPSATQYIRDAVTIKMQDGPEAIAYAAVRACIDSEAALIITISQTGHTAALIARLRPPVTQIVVTSNASQGRKLSGLFGAEAFVVNDVDSVAAVMEPAKEAARSLGLLRMGQMVVQVHGRNQPDADGDTSCAMQLVS
;
A
#
# COMPACT_ATOMS: atom_id res chain seq x y z
N MET A 1 -31.98 -29.15 20.42
CA MET A 1 -31.38 -28.11 21.28
C MET A 1 -30.97 -28.68 22.66
N SER A 2 -30.29 -29.84 22.74
CA SER A 2 -29.87 -30.40 24.06
C SER A 2 -28.69 -31.39 24.07
N GLN A 3 -27.76 -31.37 23.08
CA GLN A 3 -26.56 -32.22 23.12
C GLN A 3 -25.28 -31.59 22.50
N VAL A 4 -24.99 -30.31 22.77
CA VAL A 4 -23.73 -29.66 22.28
C VAL A 4 -22.87 -29.07 23.41
N THR A 5 -23.26 -29.23 24.68
CA THR A 5 -22.59 -28.60 25.84
C THR A 5 -21.59 -29.49 26.59
N ALA A 6 -20.74 -30.25 25.88
CA ALA A 6 -19.72 -31.07 26.56
C ALA A 6 -18.42 -31.24 25.76
N PHE A 7 -17.71 -30.15 25.42
CA PHE A 7 -16.29 -30.20 25.02
C PHE A 7 -15.63 -28.84 25.31
N ALA A 8 -15.45 -28.51 26.59
CA ALA A 8 -14.67 -27.34 27.01
C ALA A 8 -13.98 -27.61 28.35
N THR A 9 -12.94 -28.44 28.33
CA THR A 9 -11.87 -28.50 29.35
C THR A 9 -10.79 -29.45 28.85
N VAL A 10 -9.75 -28.92 28.19
CA VAL A 10 -8.49 -29.64 27.97
C VAL A 10 -7.34 -28.73 28.39
N ASN A 11 -6.54 -29.25 29.32
CA ASN A 11 -5.34 -28.66 29.91
C ASN A 11 -4.29 -28.24 28.85
N MET A 12 -3.72 -27.05 29.05
CA MET A 12 -2.74 -26.38 28.16
C MET A 12 -1.29 -26.92 28.22
N ALA A 13 -1.06 -28.21 28.45
CA ALA A 13 0.32 -28.75 28.59
C ALA A 13 0.72 -29.81 27.55
N SER A 14 -0.17 -30.19 26.62
CA SER A 14 0.17 -31.14 25.55
C SER A 14 -0.75 -30.91 24.33
N ALA A 15 -0.37 -29.99 23.45
CA ALA A 15 -1.04 -29.85 22.16
C ALA A 15 -0.55 -30.99 21.24
N PRO A 16 -1.43 -31.90 20.74
CA PRO A 16 -1.05 -32.81 19.69
C PRO A 16 -0.87 -32.02 18.38
N SER A 17 0.11 -32.45 17.58
CA SER A 17 0.40 -32.01 16.21
C SER A 17 -0.85 -31.61 15.40
N VAL A 18 -0.78 -30.44 14.76
CA VAL A 18 -1.80 -29.69 14.00
C VAL A 18 -2.53 -30.49 12.88
N GLY A 19 -2.10 -31.71 12.57
CA GLY A 19 -2.61 -32.56 11.48
C GLY A 19 -4.08 -33.00 11.55
N LYS A 20 -4.87 -32.62 12.56
CA LYS A 20 -6.31 -32.94 12.65
C LYS A 20 -7.27 -31.76 12.37
N ILE A 21 -6.77 -30.57 12.01
CA ILE A 21 -7.61 -29.38 11.75
C ILE A 21 -8.05 -29.26 10.27
N LEU A 22 -7.61 -30.14 9.37
CA LEU A 22 -7.78 -30.02 7.91
C LEU A 22 -9.17 -30.38 7.33
N ALA A 23 -10.18 -30.66 8.15
CA ALA A 23 -11.50 -31.12 7.71
C ALA A 23 -12.65 -30.16 8.05
N ILE A 24 -12.55 -28.87 7.70
CA ILE A 24 -13.61 -27.89 8.02
C ILE A 24 -13.95 -27.00 6.80
N SER A 25 -15.24 -26.71 6.65
CA SER A 25 -15.90 -26.02 5.51
C SER A 25 -15.35 -24.60 5.20
N PRO A 26 -15.68 -24.02 4.02
CA PRO A 26 -15.20 -22.69 3.60
C PRO A 26 -15.45 -21.56 4.62
N TYR A 27 -16.54 -21.66 5.40
CA TYR A 27 -16.88 -20.71 6.47
C TYR A 27 -15.88 -20.71 7.63
N SER A 28 -15.09 -21.78 7.76
CA SER A 28 -14.11 -22.00 8.84
C SER A 28 -12.68 -21.64 8.41
N ARG A 29 -12.41 -21.51 7.11
CA ARG A 29 -11.14 -20.97 6.59
C ARG A 29 -11.00 -19.47 6.89
N ASN A 30 -12.11 -18.72 6.86
CA ASN A 30 -12.11 -17.33 7.36
C ASN A 30 -11.73 -17.25 8.84
N ARG A 31 -12.09 -18.26 9.66
CA ARG A 31 -11.65 -18.35 11.05
C ARG A 31 -10.17 -18.66 11.22
N VAL A 32 -9.57 -19.43 10.30
CA VAL A 32 -8.12 -19.73 10.31
C VAL A 32 -7.32 -18.54 9.80
N LEU A 33 -7.76 -17.87 8.72
CA LEU A 33 -7.17 -16.61 8.24
C LEU A 33 -7.30 -15.50 9.29
N GLN A 34 -8.45 -15.41 9.97
CA GLN A 34 -8.61 -14.55 11.13
C GLN A 34 -7.68 -15.00 12.25
N ALA A 35 -7.66 -16.27 12.66
CA ALA A 35 -6.79 -16.76 13.73
C ALA A 35 -5.29 -16.56 13.44
N ALA A 36 -4.86 -16.67 12.18
CA ALA A 36 -3.48 -16.42 11.74
C ALA A 36 -3.17 -14.92 11.69
N ALA A 37 -4.04 -14.08 11.10
CA ALA A 37 -3.93 -12.63 11.20
C ALA A 37 -3.99 -12.12 12.66
N LEU A 38 -4.71 -12.84 13.53
CA LEU A 38 -4.83 -12.60 14.97
C LEU A 38 -3.65 -13.17 15.80
N GLN A 39 -3.00 -14.23 15.34
CA GLN A 39 -1.74 -14.72 15.93
C GLN A 39 -0.61 -13.77 15.56
N LEU A 40 -0.60 -13.28 14.31
CA LEU A 40 0.31 -12.26 13.82
C LEU A 40 0.05 -10.88 14.47
N SER A 41 -1.19 -10.57 14.88
CA SER A 41 -1.51 -9.32 15.60
C SER A 41 -1.10 -9.31 17.08
N LYS A 42 -0.69 -10.46 17.64
CA LYS A 42 -0.02 -10.50 18.96
C LYS A 42 1.40 -9.96 18.87
N GLU A 43 1.97 -9.85 17.67
CA GLU A 43 3.30 -9.33 17.43
C GLU A 43 3.19 -7.87 16.98
N LEU A 44 4.01 -7.02 17.60
CA LEU A 44 3.89 -5.56 17.56
C LEU A 44 4.06 -5.03 16.13
N LEU A 45 2.99 -4.49 15.53
CA LEU A 45 3.10 -3.73 14.28
C LEU A 45 3.65 -2.34 14.63
N VAL A 46 4.94 -2.10 14.38
CA VAL A 46 5.56 -0.80 14.60
C VAL A 46 5.10 0.16 13.51
N VAL A 47 4.20 1.08 13.85
CA VAL A 47 3.95 2.27 13.02
C VAL A 47 5.01 3.30 13.40
N GLN A 48 5.97 3.54 12.51
CA GLN A 48 6.98 4.59 12.72
C GLN A 48 6.28 5.97 12.76
N SER A 49 6.68 6.82 13.71
CA SER A 49 6.23 8.21 13.77
C SER A 49 6.73 8.96 12.52
N MET A 50 5.86 9.71 11.87
CA MET A 50 6.20 10.51 10.69
C MET A 50 5.92 11.98 10.96
N ARG A 51 6.84 12.85 10.54
CA ARG A 51 6.66 14.31 10.56
C ARG A 51 6.49 14.80 9.13
N ILE A 52 5.25 15.12 8.76
CA ILE A 52 4.93 15.68 7.45
C ILE A 52 4.82 17.20 7.57
N THR A 53 5.70 17.93 6.86
CA THR A 53 5.68 19.40 6.79
C THR A 53 5.16 19.86 5.43
N MET A 54 4.62 21.08 5.39
CA MET A 54 4.13 21.69 4.16
C MET A 54 5.23 21.86 3.11
N GLU A 55 6.44 22.26 3.52
CA GLU A 55 7.60 22.36 2.62
C GLU A 55 7.97 20.99 2.05
N GLY A 56 7.98 19.94 2.89
CA GLY A 56 8.30 18.59 2.46
C GLY A 56 7.33 18.03 1.40
N LEU A 57 6.05 18.43 1.41
CA LEU A 57 5.06 18.00 0.41
C LEU A 57 5.32 18.58 -1.00
N PHE A 58 6.12 19.63 -1.12
CA PHE A 58 6.40 20.27 -2.42
C PHE A 58 7.89 20.30 -2.80
N GLU A 59 8.80 20.09 -1.83
CA GLU A 59 10.25 20.18 -2.03
C GLU A 59 10.99 18.82 -1.93
N ALA A 60 10.26 17.69 -1.98
CA ALA A 60 10.81 16.34 -1.83
C ALA A 60 11.83 15.98 -2.95
N SER A 61 13.09 16.40 -2.82
CA SER A 61 14.14 15.99 -3.78
C SER A 61 15.58 15.97 -3.26
N LYS A 62 15.85 16.25 -1.98
CA LYS A 62 17.24 16.41 -1.48
C LYS A 62 17.78 15.29 -0.58
N VAL A 63 17.01 14.25 -0.29
CA VAL A 63 17.46 13.12 0.55
C VAL A 63 17.91 11.96 -0.35
N PRO A 64 19.09 11.36 -0.11
CA PRO A 64 19.54 10.20 -0.88
C PRO A 64 18.62 9.00 -0.65
N ARG A 65 18.23 8.33 -1.74
CA ARG A 65 17.35 7.14 -1.71
C ARG A 65 17.99 6.00 -0.90
N LYS A 66 17.26 5.46 0.07
CA LYS A 66 17.66 4.33 0.90
C LYS A 66 17.11 3.00 0.40
N THR A 67 15.84 2.96 0.04
CA THR A 67 15.15 1.78 -0.49
C THR A 67 15.72 1.45 -1.86
N LYS A 68 16.11 0.20 -2.06
CA LYS A 68 16.80 -0.23 -3.28
C LYS A 68 15.80 -0.60 -4.36
N ILE A 69 16.22 -0.47 -5.63
CA ILE A 69 15.39 -0.86 -6.77
C ILE A 69 16.05 -2.03 -7.51
N GLY A 70 15.34 -3.16 -7.56
CA GLY A 70 15.70 -4.31 -8.38
C GLY A 70 14.97 -4.30 -9.71
N CYS A 71 15.56 -4.88 -10.75
CA CYS A 71 14.95 -5.06 -12.06
C CYS A 71 15.11 -6.51 -12.53
N SER A 72 14.01 -7.14 -12.92
CA SER A 72 14.02 -8.46 -13.56
C SER A 72 14.33 -8.32 -15.05
N LEU A 73 15.33 -9.05 -15.53
CA LEU A 73 15.78 -9.00 -16.91
C LEU A 73 14.91 -9.91 -17.79
N GLY A 74 14.38 -9.34 -18.88
CA GLY A 74 13.62 -10.01 -19.91
C GLY A 74 14.06 -9.60 -21.32
N PRO A 75 13.67 -10.33 -22.38
CA PRO A 75 14.16 -10.10 -23.76
C PRO A 75 14.08 -8.67 -24.32
N HIS A 76 13.27 -7.77 -23.74
CA HIS A 76 13.14 -6.38 -24.20
C HIS A 76 14.10 -5.41 -23.51
N ASN A 77 14.62 -5.74 -22.33
CA ASN A 77 15.50 -4.87 -21.53
C ASN A 77 16.97 -5.34 -21.50
N THR A 78 17.31 -6.32 -22.34
CA THR A 78 18.65 -6.94 -22.43
C THR A 78 19.55 -6.34 -23.51
N THR A 79 19.19 -5.20 -24.10
CA THR A 79 20.06 -4.48 -25.06
C THR A 79 21.04 -3.56 -24.33
N ASP A 80 22.21 -3.27 -24.90
CA ASP A 80 23.23 -2.45 -24.22
C ASP A 80 22.73 -1.03 -23.93
N ALA A 81 21.91 -0.47 -24.82
CA ALA A 81 21.27 0.82 -24.62
C ALA A 81 20.26 0.79 -23.46
N ALA A 82 19.43 -0.26 -23.40
CA ALA A 82 18.47 -0.42 -22.30
C ALA A 82 19.17 -0.67 -20.96
N LEU A 83 20.14 -1.59 -20.91
CA LEU A 83 20.94 -1.86 -19.71
C LEU A 83 21.69 -0.62 -19.24
N GLY A 84 22.30 0.13 -20.17
CA GLY A 84 22.93 1.41 -19.87
C GLY A 84 21.98 2.41 -19.24
N GLN A 85 20.79 2.58 -19.83
CA GLN A 85 19.79 3.49 -19.28
C GLN A 85 19.26 3.03 -17.91
N LEU A 86 19.07 1.73 -17.68
CA LEU A 86 18.66 1.20 -16.38
C LEU A 86 19.71 1.45 -15.28
N LEU A 87 20.99 1.34 -15.63
CA LEU A 87 22.09 1.73 -14.74
C LEU A 87 22.03 3.23 -14.43
N ASP A 88 21.85 4.07 -15.45
CA ASP A 88 21.80 5.52 -15.33
C ASP A 88 20.54 6.00 -14.55
N ASP A 89 19.44 5.23 -14.61
CA ASP A 89 18.20 5.47 -13.86
C ASP A 89 18.27 4.99 -12.39
N GLY A 90 19.35 4.30 -12.00
CA GLY A 90 19.65 3.94 -10.61
C GLY A 90 19.09 2.59 -10.15
N VAL A 91 19.16 1.55 -10.99
CA VAL A 91 18.92 0.15 -10.57
C VAL A 91 20.07 -0.36 -9.68
N ASP A 92 19.75 -0.95 -8.53
CA ASP A 92 20.71 -1.51 -7.56
C ASP A 92 20.95 -3.02 -7.74
N LEU A 93 19.98 -3.74 -8.33
CA LEU A 93 20.04 -5.19 -8.50
C LEU A 93 19.41 -5.64 -9.83
N PHE A 94 20.08 -6.53 -10.54
CA PHE A 94 19.52 -7.22 -11.71
C PHE A 94 19.23 -8.69 -11.41
N SER A 95 18.00 -9.13 -11.68
CA SER A 95 17.54 -10.50 -11.50
C SER A 95 17.48 -11.24 -12.84
N PHE A 96 18.08 -12.42 -12.90
CA PHE A 96 18.04 -13.34 -14.04
C PHE A 96 17.03 -14.46 -13.80
N ASN A 97 16.02 -14.59 -14.67
CA ASN A 97 14.99 -15.62 -14.51
C ASN A 97 15.41 -16.96 -15.14
N ALA A 98 15.79 -17.92 -14.32
CA ALA A 98 16.22 -19.25 -14.77
C ALA A 98 15.05 -20.16 -15.22
N SER A 99 13.79 -19.75 -15.03
CA SER A 99 12.61 -20.52 -15.50
C SER A 99 12.34 -20.38 -17.00
N THR A 100 12.72 -19.25 -17.58
CA THR A 100 12.44 -18.92 -18.99
C THR A 100 13.69 -18.74 -19.85
N THR A 101 14.87 -18.61 -19.23
CA THR A 101 16.09 -18.22 -19.92
C THR A 101 17.19 -19.26 -19.71
N SER A 102 17.90 -19.59 -20.80
CA SER A 102 18.98 -20.57 -20.74
C SER A 102 20.23 -20.01 -20.03
N PRO A 103 21.06 -20.85 -19.39
CA PRO A 103 22.33 -20.40 -18.79
C PRO A 103 23.26 -19.65 -19.75
N ALA A 104 23.26 -20.01 -21.04
CA ALA A 104 24.08 -19.36 -22.05
C ALA A 104 23.62 -17.92 -22.37
N GLU A 105 22.30 -17.71 -22.47
CA GLU A 105 21.73 -16.38 -22.66
C GLU A 105 21.96 -15.49 -21.43
N MET A 106 21.73 -16.04 -20.23
CA MET A 106 22.02 -15.32 -18.97
C MET A 106 23.49 -14.91 -18.88
N GLN A 107 24.42 -15.78 -19.29
CA GLN A 107 25.85 -15.48 -19.35
C GLN A 107 26.18 -14.31 -20.29
N SER A 108 25.60 -14.32 -21.48
CA SER A 108 25.79 -13.25 -22.48
C SER A 108 25.34 -11.88 -21.95
N VAL A 109 24.19 -11.86 -21.27
CA VAL A 109 23.66 -10.63 -20.66
C VAL A 109 24.52 -10.19 -19.47
N LEU A 110 24.92 -11.11 -18.59
CA LEU A 110 25.77 -10.82 -17.43
C LEU A 110 27.12 -10.21 -17.84
N ASN A 111 27.76 -10.75 -18.88
CA ASN A 111 29.04 -10.23 -19.37
C ASN A 111 28.91 -8.78 -19.84
N ARG A 112 27.86 -8.46 -20.60
CA ARG A 112 27.61 -7.09 -21.08
C ARG A 112 27.26 -6.15 -19.93
N LEU A 113 26.44 -6.60 -18.98
CA LEU A 113 26.08 -5.84 -17.79
C LEU A 113 27.33 -5.45 -16.97
N ARG A 114 28.24 -6.41 -16.69
CA ARG A 114 29.48 -6.16 -15.96
C ARG A 114 30.37 -5.14 -16.67
N VAL A 115 30.52 -5.23 -18.00
CA VAL A 115 31.29 -4.24 -18.78
C VAL A 115 30.67 -2.84 -18.67
N LEU A 116 29.35 -2.73 -18.82
CA LEU A 116 28.64 -1.46 -18.74
C LEU A 116 28.69 -0.83 -17.34
N ALA A 117 28.58 -1.65 -16.30
CA ALA A 117 28.67 -1.24 -14.90
C ALA A 117 30.09 -0.74 -14.56
N ASN A 118 31.13 -1.51 -14.94
CA ASN A 118 32.53 -1.13 -14.74
C ASN A 118 32.89 0.16 -15.47
N THR A 119 32.42 0.34 -16.71
CA THR A 119 32.66 1.58 -17.48
C THR A 119 32.06 2.81 -16.79
N ARG A 120 30.93 2.64 -16.10
CA ARG A 120 30.26 3.70 -15.33
C ARG A 120 30.77 3.84 -13.90
N LYS A 121 31.65 2.94 -13.43
CA LYS A 121 32.08 2.83 -12.03
C LYS A 121 30.89 2.68 -11.07
N LEU A 122 29.90 1.89 -11.48
CA LEU A 122 28.74 1.56 -10.66
C LEU A 122 28.84 0.10 -10.21
N GLU A 123 28.78 -0.12 -8.90
CA GLU A 123 28.56 -1.48 -8.36
C GLU A 123 27.07 -1.81 -8.45
N VAL A 124 26.72 -2.97 -8.99
CA VAL A 124 25.33 -3.43 -9.08
C VAL A 124 25.25 -4.90 -8.71
N ALA A 125 24.28 -5.25 -7.86
CA ALA A 125 24.07 -6.61 -7.44
C ALA A 125 23.44 -7.45 -8.55
N THR A 126 23.73 -8.74 -8.53
CA THR A 126 23.24 -9.73 -9.49
C THR A 126 22.60 -10.90 -8.75
N MET A 127 21.41 -11.29 -9.19
CA MET A 127 20.62 -12.34 -8.56
C MET A 127 20.13 -13.34 -9.60
N MET A 128 20.06 -14.63 -9.23
CA MET A 128 19.37 -15.64 -10.03
C MET A 128 18.04 -16.04 -9.38
N ASP A 129 16.94 -15.86 -10.11
CA ASP A 129 15.62 -16.39 -9.76
C ASP A 129 15.53 -17.87 -10.17
N THR A 130 15.38 -18.78 -9.20
CA THR A 130 15.36 -20.22 -9.48
C THR A 130 14.03 -20.66 -10.06
N ALA A 131 14.08 -21.66 -10.95
CA ALA A 131 12.88 -22.32 -11.42
C ALA A 131 12.30 -23.20 -10.30
N GLY A 132 11.29 -22.66 -9.60
CA GLY A 132 10.54 -23.39 -8.59
C GLY A 132 9.56 -24.42 -9.19
N PRO A 133 8.87 -25.18 -8.35
CA PRO A 133 7.89 -26.19 -8.73
C PRO A 133 6.56 -25.63 -9.28
N GLY A 134 6.55 -24.39 -9.78
CA GLY A 134 5.34 -23.72 -10.27
C GLY A 134 4.59 -24.58 -11.28
N THR A 135 3.34 -24.92 -10.96
CA THR A 135 2.52 -25.81 -11.77
C THR A 135 1.86 -25.07 -12.92
N ARG A 136 1.70 -25.73 -14.08
CA ARG A 136 1.08 -25.13 -15.27
C ARG A 136 0.08 -26.07 -15.94
N THR A 137 -0.80 -25.49 -16.75
CA THR A 137 -1.70 -26.25 -17.63
C THR A 137 -0.94 -26.81 -18.83
N GLY A 138 -1.42 -27.95 -19.34
CA GLY A 138 -0.92 -28.58 -20.55
C GLY A 138 -1.23 -27.80 -21.83
N GLU A 139 -0.65 -28.24 -22.94
CA GLU A 139 -0.97 -27.72 -24.27
C GLU A 139 -2.44 -27.98 -24.62
N LEU A 140 -3.08 -27.04 -25.32
CA LEU A 140 -4.42 -27.21 -25.86
C LEU A 140 -4.40 -27.99 -27.17
N HIS A 141 -5.44 -28.79 -27.40
CA HIS A 141 -5.61 -29.49 -28.66
C HIS A 141 -5.73 -28.49 -29.81
N GLN A 142 -4.84 -28.63 -30.80
CA GLN A 142 -4.71 -27.71 -31.94
C GLN A 142 -4.50 -26.22 -31.55
N HIS A 143 -4.01 -25.95 -30.34
CA HIS A 143 -3.87 -24.60 -29.77
C HIS A 143 -5.17 -23.76 -29.73
N VAL A 144 -6.34 -24.43 -29.78
CA VAL A 144 -7.64 -23.75 -29.73
C VAL A 144 -8.01 -23.43 -28.28
N PRO A 145 -8.22 -22.15 -27.91
CA PRO A 145 -8.63 -21.76 -26.56
C PRO A 145 -9.93 -22.44 -26.12
N LEU A 146 -10.00 -22.87 -24.86
CA LEU A 146 -11.19 -23.52 -24.29
C LEU A 146 -12.04 -22.50 -23.52
N GLN A 147 -13.25 -22.25 -24.01
CA GLN A 147 -14.26 -21.49 -23.27
C GLN A 147 -14.88 -22.39 -22.21
N LEU A 148 -14.84 -21.93 -20.96
CA LEU A 148 -15.47 -22.58 -19.81
C LEU A 148 -16.65 -21.74 -19.33
N SER A 149 -17.69 -22.37 -18.79
CA SER A 149 -18.85 -21.69 -18.20
C SER A 149 -18.95 -21.96 -16.70
N VAL A 150 -19.37 -20.96 -15.92
CA VAL A 150 -19.62 -21.16 -14.48
C VAL A 150 -20.67 -22.25 -14.29
N GLY A 151 -20.38 -23.22 -13.40
CA GLY A 151 -21.20 -24.39 -13.14
C GLY A 151 -20.85 -25.62 -13.99
N GLU A 152 -20.04 -25.47 -15.04
CA GLU A 152 -19.58 -26.57 -15.90
C GLU A 152 -18.72 -27.58 -15.13
N GLU A 153 -18.92 -28.87 -15.38
CA GLU A 153 -18.06 -29.94 -14.87
C GLU A 153 -16.86 -30.15 -15.79
N VAL A 154 -15.67 -30.21 -15.21
CA VAL A 154 -14.40 -30.42 -15.90
C VAL A 154 -13.65 -31.60 -15.31
N HIS A 155 -12.97 -32.35 -16.17
CA HIS A 155 -12.08 -33.44 -15.76
C HIS A 155 -10.64 -32.96 -15.75
N LEU A 156 -9.93 -33.19 -14.66
CA LEU A 156 -8.53 -32.85 -14.50
C LEU A 156 -7.66 -34.10 -14.54
N ARG A 157 -6.54 -34.01 -15.25
CA ARG A 157 -5.52 -35.07 -15.33
C ARG A 157 -4.16 -34.49 -14.97
N GLY A 158 -3.49 -35.11 -14.00
CA GLY A 158 -2.09 -34.83 -13.66
C GLY A 158 -1.16 -35.63 -14.57
N GLU A 159 -0.15 -34.98 -15.17
CA GLU A 159 0.88 -35.64 -15.98
C GLU A 159 2.25 -34.97 -15.83
N ASN A 160 3.34 -35.69 -16.14
CA ASN A 160 4.73 -35.16 -16.12
C ASN A 160 5.34 -34.95 -17.52
N ASP A 161 4.80 -35.59 -18.56
CA ASP A 161 5.36 -35.49 -19.92
C ASP A 161 4.67 -34.37 -20.72
N PHE A 162 5.48 -33.45 -21.24
CA PHE A 162 5.03 -32.29 -22.02
C PHE A 162 4.40 -32.64 -23.39
N THR A 163 4.39 -33.91 -23.79
CA THR A 163 4.16 -34.31 -25.19
C THR A 163 3.00 -35.28 -25.44
N SER A 164 2.40 -35.90 -24.41
CA SER A 164 1.43 -36.99 -24.59
C SER A 164 -0.04 -36.60 -24.54
N LEU A 165 -0.43 -35.69 -23.63
CA LEU A 165 -1.84 -35.31 -23.43
C LEU A 165 -2.05 -33.82 -23.64
N GLN A 166 -3.14 -33.49 -24.34
CA GLN A 166 -3.58 -32.12 -24.59
C GLN A 166 -4.90 -31.85 -23.88
N SER A 167 -5.07 -30.62 -23.40
CA SER A 167 -6.34 -30.12 -22.90
C SER A 167 -7.33 -29.97 -24.07
N ILE A 168 -8.51 -30.55 -23.93
CA ILE A 168 -9.46 -30.76 -25.05
C ILE A 168 -10.90 -30.80 -24.53
N ARG A 169 -11.84 -30.34 -25.35
CA ARG A 169 -13.25 -30.71 -25.19
C ARG A 169 -13.49 -32.04 -25.93
N ASN A 170 -13.78 -33.11 -25.19
CA ASN A 170 -13.90 -34.46 -25.76
C ASN A 170 -15.13 -34.58 -26.69
N ALA A 171 -15.30 -35.73 -27.34
CA ALA A 171 -16.41 -35.99 -28.27
C ALA A 171 -17.80 -35.89 -27.61
N GLU A 172 -17.88 -36.01 -26.29
CA GLU A 172 -19.10 -35.91 -25.49
C GLU A 172 -19.37 -34.46 -25.03
N GLY A 173 -18.50 -33.52 -25.41
CA GLY A 173 -18.62 -32.12 -25.04
C GLY A 173 -18.08 -31.78 -23.65
N GLN A 174 -17.36 -32.67 -22.96
CA GLN A 174 -16.77 -32.41 -21.64
C GLN A 174 -15.36 -31.81 -21.76
N ALA A 175 -15.04 -30.80 -20.95
CA ALA A 175 -13.69 -30.24 -20.91
C ALA A 175 -12.75 -31.12 -20.07
N VAL A 176 -11.65 -31.55 -20.69
CA VAL A 176 -10.54 -32.26 -20.05
C VAL A 176 -9.35 -31.31 -20.01
N ILE A 177 -8.87 -30.99 -18.81
CA ILE A 177 -7.75 -30.08 -18.58
C ILE A 177 -6.57 -30.89 -18.04
N VAL A 178 -5.45 -30.80 -18.74
CA VAL A 178 -4.19 -31.41 -18.30
C VAL A 178 -3.46 -30.40 -17.41
N ILE A 179 -2.96 -30.87 -16.28
CA ILE A 179 -2.14 -30.09 -15.34
C ILE A 179 -0.81 -30.82 -15.19
N PHE A 180 0.30 -30.11 -15.34
CA PHE A 180 1.64 -30.67 -15.24
C PHE A 180 2.05 -30.92 -13.78
N HIS A 181 1.45 -31.93 -13.16
CA HIS A 181 1.72 -32.35 -11.80
C HIS A 181 1.33 -33.82 -11.56
N GLU A 182 2.30 -34.73 -11.42
CA GLU A 182 2.04 -36.18 -11.18
C GLU A 182 1.24 -36.44 -9.91
N LEU A 183 1.55 -35.76 -8.81
CA LEU A 183 0.89 -35.96 -7.51
C LEU A 183 -0.35 -35.08 -7.33
N LEU A 184 -1.01 -34.65 -8.41
CA LEU A 184 -2.18 -33.76 -8.35
C LEU A 184 -3.27 -34.31 -7.41
N ALA A 185 -3.49 -35.63 -7.47
CA ALA A 185 -4.45 -36.35 -6.63
C ALA A 185 -4.13 -36.35 -5.13
N GLU A 186 -2.88 -36.12 -4.76
CA GLU A 186 -2.43 -36.06 -3.37
C GLU A 186 -2.50 -34.64 -2.81
N ILE A 187 -2.46 -33.63 -3.68
CA ILE A 187 -2.59 -32.22 -3.30
C ILE A 187 -4.04 -31.86 -2.99
N VAL A 188 -4.97 -32.31 -3.83
CA VAL A 188 -6.36 -31.85 -3.78
C VAL A 188 -7.29 -32.88 -3.15
N ARG A 189 -8.31 -32.38 -2.46
CA ARG A 189 -9.42 -33.18 -1.91
C ARG A 189 -10.76 -32.59 -2.37
N PRO A 190 -11.89 -33.32 -2.26
CA PRO A 190 -13.20 -32.72 -2.47
C PRO A 190 -13.37 -31.43 -1.66
N GLY A 191 -13.73 -30.34 -2.33
CA GLY A 191 -13.80 -28.98 -1.79
C GLY A 191 -12.54 -28.12 -1.96
N SER A 192 -11.39 -28.69 -2.36
CA SER A 192 -10.20 -27.92 -2.69
C SER A 192 -10.44 -27.03 -3.91
N LYS A 193 -9.80 -25.86 -3.92
CA LYS A 193 -9.84 -24.94 -5.06
C LYS A 193 -8.57 -25.07 -5.88
N ILE A 194 -8.70 -25.04 -7.19
CA ILE A 194 -7.60 -24.97 -8.15
C ILE A 194 -7.79 -23.68 -8.92
N SER A 195 -6.81 -22.79 -8.81
CA SER A 195 -6.82 -21.51 -9.49
C SER A 195 -5.94 -21.58 -10.72
N ILE A 196 -6.48 -21.19 -11.88
CA ILE A 196 -5.77 -21.14 -13.15
C ILE A 196 -5.73 -19.69 -13.62
N ASP A 197 -4.59 -19.27 -14.15
CA ASP A 197 -4.39 -17.92 -14.67
C ASP A 197 -4.66 -16.84 -13.61
N TYR A 198 -4.06 -17.03 -12.43
CA TYR A 198 -4.14 -16.12 -11.29
C TYR A 198 -5.58 -15.80 -10.83
N GLY A 199 -6.44 -16.81 -10.82
CA GLY A 199 -7.81 -16.70 -10.29
C GLY A 199 -8.86 -16.31 -11.31
N ARG A 200 -8.49 -16.11 -12.58
CA ARG A 200 -9.47 -15.85 -13.66
C ARG A 200 -10.31 -17.08 -14.00
N ILE A 201 -9.77 -18.27 -13.76
CA ILE A 201 -10.53 -19.52 -13.76
C ILE A 201 -10.31 -20.18 -12.40
N VAL A 202 -11.41 -20.48 -11.70
CA VAL A 202 -11.35 -21.19 -10.41
C VAL A 202 -12.20 -22.43 -10.50
N LEU A 203 -11.58 -23.57 -10.24
CA LEU A 203 -12.21 -24.88 -10.21
C LEU A 203 -12.36 -25.31 -8.75
N THR A 204 -13.54 -25.82 -8.38
CA THR A 204 -13.74 -26.47 -7.07
C THR A 204 -13.84 -27.97 -7.29
N VAL A 205 -12.91 -28.72 -6.69
CA VAL A 205 -12.84 -30.17 -6.81
C VAL A 205 -14.09 -30.79 -6.19
N THR A 206 -14.80 -31.61 -6.96
CA THR A 206 -16.01 -32.31 -6.51
C THR A 206 -15.70 -33.75 -6.13
N GLU A 207 -14.81 -34.41 -6.87
CA GLU A 207 -14.48 -35.81 -6.69
C GLU A 207 -13.01 -36.09 -7.03
N VAL A 208 -12.36 -36.97 -6.28
CA VAL A 208 -11.00 -37.46 -6.56
C VAL A 208 -11.06 -38.99 -6.62
N VAL A 209 -10.84 -39.56 -7.80
CA VAL A 209 -10.91 -41.01 -8.03
C VAL A 209 -9.51 -41.56 -8.23
N GLN A 210 -8.99 -42.29 -7.23
CA GLN A 210 -7.74 -43.03 -7.35
C GLN A 210 -7.96 -44.35 -8.09
N ALA A 211 -7.12 -44.65 -9.09
CA ALA A 211 -7.14 -45.94 -9.76
C ALA A 211 -6.77 -47.06 -8.76
N GLN A 212 -7.66 -48.03 -8.57
CA GLN A 212 -7.38 -49.21 -7.74
C GLN A 212 -6.37 -50.11 -8.46
N GLY A 213 -5.15 -50.31 -7.91
CA GLY A 213 -4.31 -51.43 -8.35
C GLY A 213 -2.78 -51.37 -8.30
N ALA A 214 -2.11 -50.31 -7.81
CA ALA A 214 -0.63 -50.33 -7.69
C ALA A 214 -0.17 -50.48 -6.22
N PRO A 215 0.56 -51.55 -5.85
CA PRO A 215 1.06 -51.71 -4.49
C PRO A 215 2.15 -50.68 -4.17
N ARG A 216 2.09 -50.06 -2.97
CA ARG A 216 3.18 -49.25 -2.41
C ARG A 216 4.40 -50.13 -2.16
N GLN A 217 5.36 -50.19 -3.08
CA GLN A 217 6.67 -50.81 -2.79
C GLN A 217 7.54 -49.83 -2.00
N LYS A 218 7.79 -50.14 -0.71
CA LYS A 218 8.89 -49.54 0.06
C LYS A 218 10.21 -50.15 -0.41
N ARG A 219 11.17 -49.35 -0.86
CA ARG A 219 12.58 -49.80 -0.97
C ARG A 219 13.18 -50.02 0.43
N PRO A 220 14.15 -50.93 0.60
CA PRO A 220 14.86 -51.10 1.86
C PRO A 220 15.74 -49.88 2.14
N SER A 221 15.77 -49.45 3.40
CA SER A 221 16.57 -48.35 3.92
C SER A 221 18.07 -48.64 3.86
N VAL A 222 18.86 -47.70 3.35
CA VAL A 222 20.31 -47.63 3.62
C VAL A 222 20.51 -46.90 4.97
N PRO A 223 21.36 -47.37 5.89
CA PRO A 223 21.56 -46.69 7.17
C PRO A 223 22.47 -45.46 6.97
N GLY A 224 22.03 -44.27 7.42
CA GLY A 224 22.94 -43.15 7.70
C GLY A 224 22.64 -41.76 7.12
N SER A 225 21.49 -41.50 6.48
CA SER A 225 21.16 -40.18 5.93
C SER A 225 19.78 -39.67 6.40
N PRO A 226 19.62 -38.35 6.69
CA PRO A 226 18.34 -37.79 7.08
C PRO A 226 17.36 -37.86 5.90
N SER A 227 16.24 -38.50 6.15
CA SER A 227 15.27 -39.02 5.20
C SER A 227 14.33 -37.95 4.64
N HIS A 228 14.63 -37.39 3.46
CA HIS A 228 13.63 -36.73 2.59
C HIS A 228 13.94 -36.89 1.10
N GLN A 229 14.54 -38.03 0.71
CA GLN A 229 14.64 -38.45 -0.70
C GLN A 229 14.19 -39.91 -0.83
N SER A 230 12.87 -40.13 -0.88
CA SER A 230 12.32 -41.32 -1.53
C SER A 230 11.50 -40.85 -2.73
N MET A 231 12.11 -40.92 -3.91
CA MET A 231 11.41 -40.75 -5.19
C MET A 231 10.38 -41.88 -5.30
N TYR A 232 9.10 -41.54 -5.18
CA TYR A 232 7.99 -42.45 -5.43
C TYR A 232 7.87 -42.65 -6.95
N GLN A 233 7.93 -43.89 -7.44
CA GLN A 233 7.41 -44.21 -8.77
C GLN A 233 5.92 -44.52 -8.60
N HIS A 234 5.04 -43.64 -9.07
CA HIS A 234 3.59 -43.86 -9.08
C HIS A 234 3.05 -43.78 -10.50
N SER A 235 3.06 -44.92 -11.20
CA SER A 235 2.27 -45.10 -12.41
C SER A 235 0.82 -45.44 -12.04
N GLY A 236 -0.01 -44.41 -11.82
CA GLY A 236 -1.44 -44.56 -11.66
C GLY A 236 -2.16 -43.29 -12.10
N SER A 237 -2.88 -43.33 -13.23
CA SER A 237 -3.68 -42.19 -13.68
C SER A 237 -4.82 -41.95 -12.68
N CYS A 238 -4.81 -40.78 -12.04
CA CYS A 238 -5.93 -40.33 -11.22
C CYS A 238 -6.89 -39.51 -12.08
N SER A 239 -8.20 -39.73 -11.90
CA SER A 239 -9.24 -38.90 -12.50
C SER A 239 -9.81 -37.98 -11.42
N ILE A 240 -9.68 -36.67 -11.63
CA ILE A 240 -10.23 -35.66 -10.72
C ILE A 240 -11.38 -34.97 -11.45
N LYS A 241 -12.51 -34.80 -10.78
CA LYS A 241 -13.61 -33.96 -11.27
C LYS A 241 -13.65 -32.67 -10.49
N ALA A 242 -13.92 -31.58 -11.20
CA ALA A 242 -14.11 -30.27 -10.60
C ALA A 242 -15.25 -29.54 -11.29
N GLN A 243 -15.83 -28.58 -10.59
CA GLN A 243 -16.82 -27.66 -11.13
C GLN A 243 -16.20 -26.28 -11.30
N VAL A 244 -16.46 -25.63 -12.43
CA VAL A 244 -16.03 -24.25 -12.68
C VAL A 244 -16.85 -23.31 -11.79
N THR A 245 -16.16 -22.55 -10.94
CA THR A 245 -16.77 -21.56 -10.05
C THR A 245 -16.52 -20.12 -10.49
N VAL A 246 -15.43 -19.87 -11.21
CA VAL A 246 -15.10 -18.58 -11.85
C VAL A 246 -14.62 -18.86 -13.27
N ALA A 247 -15.07 -18.08 -14.23
CA ALA A 247 -14.78 -18.24 -15.67
C ALA A 247 -14.64 -16.88 -16.38
N ASP A 248 -13.75 -16.04 -15.86
CA ASP A 248 -13.55 -14.66 -16.35
C ASP A 248 -12.56 -14.59 -17.51
N ALA A 249 -11.95 -15.72 -17.88
CA ALA A 249 -11.04 -15.85 -19.00
C ALA A 249 -11.24 -17.16 -19.75
N VAL A 250 -10.74 -17.16 -20.99
CA VAL A 250 -10.63 -18.37 -21.81
C VAL A 250 -9.36 -19.12 -21.42
N LEU A 251 -9.47 -20.44 -21.23
CA LEU A 251 -8.33 -21.29 -20.92
C LEU A 251 -7.39 -21.34 -22.12
N LYS A 252 -6.09 -21.14 -21.87
CA LYS A 252 -4.99 -21.15 -22.83
C LYS A 252 -3.93 -22.17 -22.42
N SER A 253 -3.04 -22.54 -23.36
CA SER A 253 -1.89 -23.40 -23.07
C SER A 253 -0.96 -22.75 -22.05
N ASN A 254 -0.31 -23.57 -21.22
CA ASN A 254 0.81 -23.18 -20.36
C ASN A 254 0.51 -22.06 -19.34
N GLN A 255 -0.74 -21.99 -18.86
CA GLN A 255 -1.18 -21.04 -17.84
C GLN A 255 -0.75 -21.51 -16.45
N ALA A 256 -0.46 -20.55 -15.56
CA ALA A 256 -0.10 -20.84 -14.17
C ALA A 256 -1.26 -21.49 -13.42
N VAL A 257 -0.95 -22.48 -12.58
CA VAL A 257 -1.88 -23.22 -11.74
C VAL A 257 -1.44 -23.10 -10.28
N HIS A 258 -2.35 -22.69 -9.41
CA HIS A 258 -2.15 -22.55 -7.98
C HIS A 258 -3.14 -23.42 -7.21
N PHE A 259 -2.75 -23.83 -6.00
CA PHE A 259 -3.54 -24.70 -5.13
C PHE A 259 -3.77 -24.00 -3.78
N PRO A 260 -4.67 -23.00 -3.72
CA PRO A 260 -4.85 -22.18 -2.53
C PRO A 260 -5.09 -22.97 -1.25
N GLY A 261 -4.14 -22.86 -0.32
CA GLY A 261 -4.19 -23.48 1.01
C GLY A 261 -3.92 -24.99 1.04
N GLU A 262 -3.32 -25.55 -0.02
CA GLU A 262 -2.78 -26.92 -0.01
C GLU A 262 -1.24 -26.89 -0.03
N ILE A 263 -0.61 -27.86 0.64
CA ILE A 263 0.85 -28.03 0.63
C ILE A 263 1.22 -28.82 -0.62
N GLN A 264 2.22 -28.35 -1.36
CA GLN A 264 2.68 -29.02 -2.57
C GLN A 264 3.87 -29.94 -2.24
N PRO A 265 3.74 -31.27 -2.36
CA PRO A 265 4.83 -32.21 -2.15
C PRO A 265 5.71 -32.25 -3.41
N CYS A 266 6.49 -31.19 -3.61
CA CYS A 266 7.35 -31.02 -4.77
C CYS A 266 8.80 -30.73 -4.34
N PRO A 267 9.79 -31.16 -5.13
CA PRO A 267 11.17 -30.79 -4.86
C PRO A 267 11.35 -29.29 -5.01
N VAL A 268 12.09 -28.70 -4.08
CA VAL A 268 12.38 -27.25 -3.98
C VAL A 268 12.95 -26.67 -5.28
N THR A 269 13.76 -27.45 -5.99
CA THR A 269 14.33 -27.06 -7.27
C THR A 269 14.29 -28.24 -8.24
N THR A 270 14.04 -27.92 -9.51
CA THR A 270 14.13 -28.88 -10.62
C THR A 270 15.59 -29.24 -10.93
N GLU A 271 15.82 -30.29 -11.72
CA GLU A 271 17.16 -30.65 -12.20
C GLU A 271 17.79 -29.52 -13.04
N ASN A 272 16.98 -28.87 -13.86
CA ASN A 272 17.41 -27.69 -14.62
C ASN A 272 17.78 -26.53 -13.68
N GLY A 273 17.00 -26.30 -12.61
CA GLY A 273 17.33 -25.33 -11.57
C GLY A 273 18.65 -25.64 -10.86
N MET A 274 18.88 -26.89 -10.46
CA MET A 274 20.16 -27.31 -9.86
C MET A 274 21.33 -27.11 -10.83
N ARG A 275 21.12 -27.39 -12.13
CA ARG A 275 22.13 -27.16 -13.17
C ARG A 275 22.43 -25.68 -13.34
N ALA A 276 21.43 -24.81 -13.30
CA ALA A 276 21.60 -23.35 -13.38
C ALA A 276 22.36 -22.82 -12.16
N ILE A 277 22.04 -23.29 -10.94
CA ILE A 277 22.79 -22.92 -9.72
C ILE A 277 24.27 -23.26 -9.89
N ARG A 278 24.59 -24.48 -10.33
CA ARG A 278 25.98 -24.94 -10.50
C ARG A 278 26.71 -24.21 -11.62
N LYS A 279 26.13 -24.18 -12.82
CA LYS A 279 26.81 -23.74 -14.04
C LYS A 279 26.76 -22.24 -14.28
N PHE A 280 25.83 -21.53 -13.65
CA PHE A 280 25.67 -20.10 -13.81
C PHE A 280 25.90 -19.36 -12.50
N ALA A 281 25.15 -19.66 -11.44
CA ALA A 281 25.25 -18.88 -10.20
C ALA A 281 26.60 -19.03 -9.48
N CYS A 282 27.02 -20.27 -9.18
CA CYS A 282 28.31 -20.54 -8.54
C CYS A 282 29.47 -20.18 -9.47
N ALA A 283 29.40 -20.58 -10.74
CA ALA A 283 30.48 -20.34 -11.72
C ALA A 283 30.78 -18.85 -11.96
N ASN A 284 29.80 -17.97 -11.79
CA ASN A 284 29.97 -16.53 -11.95
C ASN A 284 30.10 -15.77 -10.62
N HIS A 285 30.05 -16.45 -9.48
CA HIS A 285 29.99 -15.83 -8.15
C HIS A 285 28.92 -14.73 -8.08
N LEU A 286 27.67 -15.08 -8.39
CA LEU A 286 26.55 -14.14 -8.26
C LEU A 286 26.35 -13.72 -6.81
N ASP A 287 25.79 -12.53 -6.59
CA ASP A 287 25.63 -11.98 -5.25
C ASP A 287 24.50 -12.68 -4.48
N PHE A 288 23.41 -13.06 -5.19
CA PHE A 288 22.24 -13.69 -4.60
C PHE A 288 21.67 -14.85 -5.44
N VAL A 289 21.11 -15.86 -4.77
CA VAL A 289 20.27 -16.91 -5.35
C VAL A 289 18.97 -17.01 -4.56
N THR A 290 17.87 -17.18 -5.27
CA THR A 290 16.55 -17.31 -4.62
C THR A 290 16.12 -18.77 -4.48
N VAL A 291 15.21 -19.02 -3.55
CA VAL A 291 14.48 -20.29 -3.39
C VAL A 291 13.01 -20.03 -3.73
N SER A 292 12.61 -20.30 -4.97
CA SER A 292 11.21 -20.21 -5.41
C SER A 292 10.32 -21.24 -4.69
N TYR A 293 9.12 -20.83 -4.29
CA TYR A 293 8.12 -21.58 -3.52
C TYR A 293 8.70 -22.21 -2.24
N CYS A 294 9.46 -21.44 -1.47
CA CYS A 294 10.01 -21.90 -0.20
C CYS A 294 8.86 -22.15 0.81
N GLN A 295 8.71 -23.39 1.27
CA GLN A 295 7.63 -23.83 2.16
C GLN A 295 8.13 -24.12 3.59
N ALA A 296 9.42 -24.42 3.76
CA ALA A 296 10.01 -24.74 5.06
C ALA A 296 11.49 -24.35 5.14
N ALA A 297 12.01 -24.27 6.37
CA ALA A 297 13.43 -24.04 6.62
C ALA A 297 14.35 -25.09 5.97
N ASP A 298 13.89 -26.34 5.85
CA ASP A 298 14.63 -27.41 5.17
C ASP A 298 14.86 -27.13 3.68
N ASP A 299 13.97 -26.38 3.04
CA ASP A 299 14.11 -26.00 1.63
C ASP A 299 15.30 -25.04 1.45
N ALA A 300 15.39 -24.04 2.33
CA ALA A 300 16.52 -23.13 2.37
C ALA A 300 17.83 -23.87 2.71
N ARG A 301 17.82 -24.80 3.69
CA ARG A 301 18.99 -25.62 4.03
C ARG A 301 19.47 -26.47 2.84
N PHE A 302 18.54 -27.03 2.07
CA PHE A 302 18.88 -27.84 0.90
C PHE A 302 19.64 -27.01 -0.14
N VAL A 303 19.10 -25.84 -0.51
CA VAL A 303 19.76 -24.97 -1.49
C VAL A 303 21.08 -24.40 -0.94
N ARG A 304 21.15 -24.09 0.36
CA ARG A 304 22.40 -23.67 1.00
C ARG A 304 23.49 -24.73 0.87
N ARG A 305 23.19 -26.01 1.13
CA ARG A 305 24.15 -27.11 0.95
C ARG A 305 24.60 -27.21 -0.49
N LEU A 306 23.67 -27.11 -1.44
CA LEU A 306 23.99 -27.12 -2.87
C LEU A 306 24.95 -25.97 -3.25
N LEU A 307 24.78 -24.78 -2.69
CA LEU A 307 25.72 -23.67 -2.91
C LEU A 307 27.10 -23.99 -2.32
N VAL A 308 27.17 -24.46 -1.08
CA VAL A 308 28.43 -24.79 -0.38
C VAL A 308 29.21 -25.89 -1.11
N ASP A 309 28.53 -26.96 -1.54
CA ASP A 309 29.12 -28.09 -2.26
C ASP A 309 29.74 -27.68 -3.62
N HIS A 310 29.38 -26.50 -4.13
CA HIS A 310 29.82 -25.96 -5.41
C HIS A 310 30.54 -24.60 -5.26
N ASP A 311 31.21 -24.37 -4.12
CA ASP A 311 32.03 -23.18 -3.86
C ASP A 311 31.26 -21.83 -3.90
N GLY A 312 29.94 -21.88 -3.74
CA GLY A 312 29.03 -20.73 -3.66
C GLY A 312 28.73 -20.29 -2.23
N ARG A 313 29.61 -20.56 -1.26
CA ARG A 313 29.34 -20.32 0.18
C ARG A 313 29.03 -18.86 0.52
N ASN A 314 29.57 -17.91 -0.25
CA ASN A 314 29.39 -16.49 -0.03
C ASN A 314 28.12 -15.93 -0.71
N ILE A 315 27.48 -16.71 -1.59
CA ILE A 315 26.25 -16.30 -2.29
C ILE A 315 25.12 -16.18 -1.28
N GLY A 316 24.46 -15.02 -1.23
CA GLY A 316 23.33 -14.79 -0.34
C GLY A 316 22.10 -15.59 -0.78
N LEU A 317 21.42 -16.24 0.16
CA LEU A 317 20.24 -17.06 -0.12
C LEU A 317 18.94 -16.32 0.26
N LEU A 318 18.06 -16.08 -0.70
CA LEU A 318 16.79 -15.37 -0.48
C LEU A 318 15.60 -16.32 -0.66
N ALA A 319 14.79 -16.53 0.37
CA ALA A 319 13.61 -17.37 0.26
C ALA A 319 12.43 -16.60 -0.34
N LYS A 320 11.84 -17.09 -1.43
CA LYS A 320 10.63 -16.49 -2.02
C LYS A 320 9.40 -17.06 -1.34
N ILE A 321 8.63 -16.17 -0.70
CA ILE A 321 7.37 -16.50 -0.05
C ILE A 321 6.25 -16.32 -1.06
N GLU A 322 5.71 -17.44 -1.54
CA GLU A 322 4.78 -17.52 -2.68
C GLU A 322 3.48 -18.27 -2.35
N ASN A 323 3.40 -18.93 -1.19
CA ASN A 323 2.24 -19.71 -0.77
C ASN A 323 2.01 -19.64 0.75
N TRP A 324 0.90 -20.27 1.20
CA TRP A 324 0.55 -20.30 2.62
C TRP A 324 1.67 -20.95 3.45
N ALA A 325 2.16 -22.13 3.07
CA ALA A 325 3.19 -22.84 3.84
C ALA A 325 4.42 -21.96 4.14
N GLY A 326 4.87 -21.17 3.15
CA GLY A 326 5.95 -20.21 3.35
C GLY A 326 5.61 -19.06 4.32
N ILE A 327 4.36 -18.58 4.34
CA ILE A 327 3.91 -17.58 5.33
C ILE A 327 3.93 -18.18 6.74
N ASP A 328 3.39 -19.39 6.92
CA ASP A 328 3.33 -20.07 8.22
C ASP A 328 4.74 -20.36 8.77
N ALA A 329 5.67 -20.76 7.89
CA ALA A 329 7.04 -21.11 8.25
C ALA A 329 8.02 -19.94 8.19
N VAL A 330 7.56 -18.70 7.99
CA VAL A 330 8.44 -17.55 7.70
C VAL A 330 9.51 -17.32 8.78
N ASP A 331 9.18 -17.54 10.05
CA ASP A 331 10.11 -17.33 11.17
C ASP A 331 11.23 -18.39 11.18
N ASP A 332 10.93 -19.63 10.80
CA ASP A 332 11.92 -20.71 10.68
C ASP A 332 12.74 -20.55 9.40
N ILE A 333 12.12 -20.11 8.30
CA ILE A 333 12.81 -19.80 7.05
C ILE A 333 13.83 -18.68 7.25
N LEU A 334 13.48 -17.62 7.99
CA LEU A 334 14.38 -16.49 8.30
C LEU A 334 15.61 -16.89 9.13
N GLN A 335 15.56 -18.00 9.86
CA GLN A 335 16.74 -18.52 10.57
C GLN A 335 17.80 -19.08 9.62
N GLU A 336 17.38 -19.62 8.46
CA GLU A 336 18.25 -20.29 7.48
C GLU A 336 18.60 -19.41 6.27
N ALA A 337 17.68 -18.53 5.86
CA ALA A 337 17.85 -17.62 4.74
C ALA A 337 18.57 -16.32 5.14
N ASP A 338 19.19 -15.62 4.18
CA ASP A 338 19.77 -14.28 4.37
C ASP A 338 18.73 -13.16 4.23
N GLY A 339 17.56 -13.50 3.72
CA GLY A 339 16.43 -12.60 3.50
C GLY A 339 15.27 -13.33 2.86
N ILE A 340 14.17 -12.60 2.70
CA ILE A 340 12.97 -13.07 2.02
C ILE A 340 12.63 -12.15 0.85
N ILE A 341 12.01 -12.73 -0.17
CA ILE A 341 11.33 -12.01 -1.24
C ILE A 341 9.84 -12.32 -1.11
N ILE A 342 9.01 -11.30 -0.96
CA ILE A 342 7.57 -11.45 -0.88
C ILE A 342 6.99 -11.26 -2.28
N CYS A 343 6.46 -12.34 -2.87
CA CYS A 343 5.94 -12.36 -4.23
C CYS A 343 4.42 -12.14 -4.22
N ARG A 344 4.01 -10.90 -4.51
CA ARG A 344 2.64 -10.42 -4.37
C ARG A 344 1.64 -11.08 -5.32
N ASP A 345 2.05 -11.32 -6.55
CA ASP A 345 1.25 -11.96 -7.59
C ASP A 345 0.84 -13.38 -7.18
N ASN A 346 1.81 -14.22 -6.81
CA ASN A 346 1.55 -15.59 -6.38
C ASN A 346 0.77 -15.63 -5.06
N LEU A 347 1.16 -14.80 -4.09
CA LEU A 347 0.48 -14.75 -2.80
C LEU A 347 -0.96 -14.24 -2.89
N SER A 348 -1.27 -13.31 -3.81
CA SER A 348 -2.63 -12.79 -3.96
C SER A 348 -3.66 -13.86 -4.31
N VAL A 349 -3.23 -14.91 -5.01
CA VAL A 349 -4.08 -16.05 -5.38
C VAL A 349 -4.28 -16.99 -4.20
N GLU A 350 -3.27 -17.11 -3.33
CA GLU A 350 -3.25 -18.02 -2.18
C GLU A 350 -4.04 -17.47 -0.98
N VAL A 351 -3.85 -16.19 -0.64
CA VAL A 351 -4.45 -15.57 0.56
C VAL A 351 -5.57 -14.56 0.26
N GLY A 352 -5.76 -14.22 -1.01
CA GLY A 352 -6.62 -13.11 -1.44
C GLY A 352 -5.87 -11.77 -1.46
N SER A 353 -6.22 -10.92 -2.43
CA SER A 353 -5.63 -9.59 -2.59
C SER A 353 -5.93 -8.64 -1.41
N ASP A 354 -7.03 -8.88 -0.71
CA ASP A 354 -7.50 -8.12 0.46
C ASP A 354 -6.65 -8.33 1.73
N CYS A 355 -5.97 -9.48 1.87
CA CYS A 355 -5.05 -9.76 2.98
C CYS A 355 -3.63 -9.25 2.74
N LEU A 356 -3.24 -9.12 1.48
CA LEU A 356 -1.85 -8.99 1.07
C LEU A 356 -1.15 -7.74 1.64
N PRO A 357 -1.76 -6.54 1.70
CA PRO A 357 -1.10 -5.35 2.24
C PRO A 357 -0.64 -5.50 3.70
N LEU A 358 -1.42 -6.24 4.50
CA LEU A 358 -1.09 -6.47 5.91
C LEU A 358 -0.02 -7.53 6.07
N LEU A 359 -0.12 -8.64 5.32
CA LEU A 359 0.88 -9.69 5.32
C LEU A 359 2.26 -9.15 4.88
N LEU A 360 2.29 -8.25 3.90
CA LEU A 360 3.50 -7.53 3.49
C LEU A 360 4.14 -6.79 4.67
N LYS A 361 3.37 -5.95 5.38
CA LYS A 361 3.86 -5.21 6.55
C LYS A 361 4.41 -6.13 7.63
N ILE A 362 3.71 -7.22 7.93
CA ILE A 362 4.13 -8.18 8.95
C ILE A 362 5.42 -8.90 8.56
N MET A 363 5.50 -9.44 7.34
CA MET A 363 6.69 -10.17 6.88
C MET A 363 7.91 -9.25 6.76
N ILE A 364 7.74 -8.02 6.26
CA ILE A 364 8.81 -7.02 6.23
C ILE A 364 9.30 -6.73 7.67
N ALA A 365 8.38 -6.51 8.62
CA ALA A 365 8.75 -6.26 10.01
C ALA A 365 9.47 -7.46 10.66
N LYS A 366 9.04 -8.69 10.37
CA LYS A 366 9.70 -9.92 10.85
C LYS A 366 11.12 -10.05 10.31
N ALA A 367 11.31 -9.88 9.00
CA ALA A 367 12.62 -9.88 8.38
C ALA A 367 13.53 -8.77 8.94
N ALA A 368 13.01 -7.55 9.07
CA ALA A 368 13.74 -6.44 9.68
C ALA A 368 14.12 -6.74 11.14
N SER A 369 13.22 -7.30 11.95
CA SER A 369 13.51 -7.71 13.34
C SER A 369 14.60 -8.79 13.42
N ALA A 370 14.62 -9.70 12.44
CA ALA A 370 15.67 -10.71 12.30
C ALA A 370 17.00 -10.15 11.76
N GLY A 371 17.06 -8.88 11.33
CA GLY A 371 18.22 -8.30 10.66
C GLY A 371 18.49 -8.90 9.29
N LYS A 372 17.43 -9.35 8.60
CA LYS A 372 17.47 -10.01 7.30
C LYS A 372 16.79 -9.10 6.26
N MET A 373 17.18 -9.26 4.99
CA MET A 373 16.60 -8.44 3.92
C MET A 373 15.13 -8.79 3.69
N ALA A 374 14.30 -7.76 3.50
CA ALA A 374 12.94 -7.90 3.00
C ALA A 374 12.83 -7.25 1.62
N MET A 375 12.70 -8.07 0.57
CA MET A 375 12.44 -7.59 -0.78
C MET A 375 10.99 -7.84 -1.16
N VAL A 376 10.40 -6.96 -1.96
CA VAL A 376 9.02 -7.11 -2.45
C VAL A 376 9.01 -7.16 -3.97
N SER A 377 8.31 -8.14 -4.53
CA SER A 377 8.17 -8.37 -5.97
C SER A 377 6.69 -8.63 -6.34
N GLY A 378 6.36 -8.56 -7.63
CA GLY A 378 5.02 -8.83 -8.16
C GLY A 378 4.13 -7.59 -8.23
N GLN A 379 3.60 -7.31 -9.43
CA GLN A 379 2.65 -6.23 -9.77
C GLN A 379 2.93 -4.85 -9.16
N VAL A 380 4.21 -4.49 -9.07
CA VAL A 380 4.67 -3.21 -8.52
C VAL A 380 4.30 -2.04 -9.45
N MET A 381 4.05 -2.30 -10.75
CA MET A 381 3.61 -1.30 -11.74
C MET A 381 2.90 -1.97 -12.93
N LEU A 382 1.56 -2.06 -12.93
CA LEU A 382 0.81 -2.72 -14.02
C LEU A 382 -0.38 -1.95 -14.56
N SER A 383 -0.73 -0.81 -13.97
CA SER A 383 -1.86 0.00 -14.43
C SER A 383 -1.51 0.84 -15.68
N ARG A 384 -1.13 0.17 -16.77
CA ARG A 384 -0.95 0.79 -18.10
C ARG A 384 -1.69 0.00 -19.17
N SER A 385 -2.96 -0.29 -18.90
CA SER A 385 -3.89 -0.77 -19.91
C SER A 385 -4.47 0.44 -20.66
N GLY A 386 -3.75 0.98 -21.65
CA GLY A 386 -4.39 1.70 -22.76
C GLY A 386 -4.33 3.23 -22.85
N SER A 387 -3.82 3.98 -21.87
CA SER A 387 -3.71 5.46 -21.99
C SER A 387 -2.26 5.92 -22.28
N GLN A 388 -2.10 6.79 -23.27
CA GLN A 388 -0.81 7.28 -23.80
C GLN A 388 -0.01 8.20 -22.84
N GLY A 389 -0.23 8.12 -21.53
CA GLY A 389 0.42 8.97 -20.53
C GLY A 389 1.73 8.39 -19.99
N ASN A 390 2.75 9.24 -19.78
CA ASN A 390 4.05 8.85 -19.22
C ASN A 390 4.08 8.78 -17.67
N GLN A 391 2.96 9.10 -16.98
CA GLN A 391 2.83 9.07 -15.51
C GLN A 391 2.17 7.79 -14.95
N MET A 392 2.62 7.37 -13.77
CA MET A 392 2.08 6.28 -12.96
C MET A 392 0.77 6.70 -12.25
N PRO A 393 -0.24 5.83 -12.16
CA PRO A 393 -1.47 6.14 -11.42
C PRO A 393 -1.26 6.34 -9.91
N PRO A 394 -2.08 7.18 -9.24
CA PRO A 394 -1.90 7.50 -7.82
C PRO A 394 -1.93 6.28 -6.89
N THR A 395 -2.74 5.27 -7.21
CA THR A 395 -2.84 4.02 -6.43
C THR A 395 -1.54 3.22 -6.46
N ASP A 396 -0.90 3.13 -7.62
CA ASP A 396 0.40 2.48 -7.77
C ASP A 396 1.47 3.26 -6.96
N ILE A 397 1.47 4.60 -7.00
CA ILE A 397 2.41 5.42 -6.21
C ILE A 397 2.19 5.24 -4.71
N ALA A 398 0.94 5.23 -4.26
CA ALA A 398 0.57 4.99 -2.87
C ALA A 398 1.07 3.62 -2.37
N ASP A 399 0.99 2.60 -3.22
CA ASP A 399 1.55 1.28 -2.95
C ASP A 399 3.07 1.35 -2.76
N MET A 400 3.81 2.07 -3.62
CA MET A 400 5.26 2.23 -3.47
C MET A 400 5.64 2.95 -2.17
N VAL A 401 4.93 4.03 -1.87
CA VAL A 401 5.11 4.78 -0.61
C VAL A 401 4.84 3.87 0.59
N MET A 402 3.79 3.04 0.53
CA MET A 402 3.49 2.08 1.60
C MET A 402 4.63 1.06 1.79
N LEU A 403 5.16 0.49 0.72
CA LEU A 403 6.25 -0.50 0.80
C LEU A 403 7.52 0.10 1.41
N ALA A 404 7.93 1.29 0.94
CA ALA A 404 9.08 2.01 1.48
C ALA A 404 8.89 2.38 2.96
N GLN A 405 7.71 2.86 3.34
CA GLN A 405 7.35 3.16 4.74
C GLN A 405 7.29 1.93 5.64
N SER A 406 6.93 0.78 5.08
CA SER A 406 6.91 -0.48 5.82
C SER A 406 8.32 -0.98 6.14
N GLY A 407 9.36 -0.37 5.56
CA GLY A 407 10.75 -0.71 5.77
C GLY A 407 11.25 -1.82 4.86
N ALA A 408 10.68 -1.98 3.66
CA ALA A 408 11.22 -2.87 2.64
C ALA A 408 12.65 -2.43 2.28
N ASP A 409 13.56 -3.40 2.15
CA ASP A 409 14.94 -3.12 1.73
C ASP A 409 15.02 -2.83 0.24
N MET A 410 14.22 -3.55 -0.55
CA MET A 410 14.22 -3.44 -1.99
C MET A 410 12.82 -3.68 -2.57
N VAL A 411 12.52 -2.96 -3.64
CA VAL A 411 11.36 -3.22 -4.50
C VAL A 411 11.86 -3.71 -5.86
N ILE A 412 11.37 -4.86 -6.32
CA ILE A 412 11.78 -5.50 -7.58
C ILE A 412 10.72 -5.26 -8.66
N LEU A 413 11.13 -4.62 -9.75
CA LEU A 413 10.30 -4.38 -10.93
C LEU A 413 10.40 -5.57 -11.89
N SER A 414 9.26 -6.19 -12.19
CA SER A 414 9.16 -7.35 -13.08
C SER A 414 8.55 -6.99 -14.43
N ASP A 415 9.15 -7.49 -15.52
CA ASP A 415 8.64 -7.38 -16.91
C ASP A 415 7.46 -8.33 -17.22
N MET A 416 6.90 -8.97 -16.19
CA MET A 416 5.83 -9.97 -16.31
C MET A 416 4.47 -9.31 -16.03
N ASP A 417 3.52 -9.52 -16.93
CA ASP A 417 2.13 -9.09 -16.73
C ASP A 417 1.42 -10.01 -15.70
N PRO A 418 0.17 -9.69 -15.26
CA PRO A 418 -0.63 -10.53 -14.36
C PRO A 418 -0.92 -11.94 -14.88
N LEU A 419 -0.60 -12.24 -16.15
CA LEU A 419 -0.88 -13.50 -16.82
C LEU A 419 0.40 -14.34 -16.95
N GLY A 420 1.50 -13.92 -16.30
CA GLY A 420 2.80 -14.55 -16.46
C GLY A 420 3.28 -14.51 -17.91
N ARG A 421 2.74 -13.61 -18.74
CA ARG A 421 3.26 -13.33 -20.07
C ARG A 421 4.28 -12.23 -19.96
N GLN A 422 5.35 -12.42 -20.71
CA GLN A 422 6.25 -11.33 -20.99
C GLN A 422 5.44 -10.21 -21.66
N VAL A 423 5.57 -8.97 -21.19
CA VAL A 423 4.82 -7.85 -21.79
C VAL A 423 5.40 -7.53 -23.17
N VAL A 424 4.96 -8.26 -24.21
CA VAL A 424 5.39 -8.09 -25.61
C VAL A 424 4.83 -6.80 -26.25
N THR A 425 4.03 -6.01 -25.53
CA THR A 425 3.42 -4.79 -26.07
C THR A 425 4.29 -3.55 -25.84
N SER A 426 5.39 -3.46 -26.60
CA SER A 426 5.91 -2.17 -27.08
C SER A 426 6.85 -2.45 -28.25
N LYS A 427 6.65 -1.73 -29.36
CA LYS A 427 7.64 -1.70 -30.46
C LYS A 427 9.02 -1.40 -29.88
N PRO A 428 10.11 -2.02 -30.39
CA PRO A 428 11.46 -1.69 -29.97
C PRO A 428 11.66 -0.17 -30.13
N GLY A 429 11.95 0.55 -29.04
CA GLY A 429 12.22 1.98 -29.05
C GLY A 429 11.23 2.92 -28.33
N THR A 430 10.22 2.42 -27.61
CA THR A 430 9.33 3.32 -26.82
C THR A 430 9.84 3.51 -25.39
N SER A 431 10.27 4.73 -25.07
CA SER A 431 10.86 5.22 -23.81
C SER A 431 9.94 5.23 -22.58
N SER A 432 8.73 4.64 -22.65
CA SER A 432 7.70 4.83 -21.61
C SER A 432 7.84 3.98 -20.34
N ARG A 433 8.73 2.97 -20.32
CA ARG A 433 8.99 2.15 -19.12
C ARG A 433 10.21 2.59 -18.31
N LEU A 434 11.23 3.16 -18.95
CA LEU A 434 12.42 3.69 -18.29
C LEU A 434 12.08 4.91 -17.40
N SER A 435 11.09 5.71 -17.81
CA SER A 435 10.49 6.77 -16.98
C SER A 435 9.88 6.27 -15.66
N SER A 436 9.67 4.95 -15.50
CA SER A 436 9.00 4.37 -14.33
C SER A 436 9.96 4.15 -13.15
N ILE A 437 11.24 3.84 -13.39
CA ILE A 437 12.23 3.68 -12.30
C ILE A 437 12.45 5.00 -11.56
N LYS A 438 12.51 6.12 -12.30
CA LYS A 438 12.61 7.46 -11.70
C LYS A 438 11.41 7.78 -10.82
N GLN A 439 10.21 7.43 -11.26
CA GLN A 439 8.98 7.61 -10.47
C GLN A 439 8.97 6.74 -9.21
N VAL A 440 9.41 5.48 -9.29
CA VAL A 440 9.58 4.62 -8.09
C VAL A 440 10.62 5.20 -7.14
N ALA A 441 11.75 5.67 -7.66
CA ALA A 441 12.80 6.29 -6.86
C ALA A 441 12.29 7.55 -6.14
N GLN A 442 11.56 8.41 -6.85
CA GLN A 442 10.91 9.60 -6.29
C GLN A 442 9.90 9.23 -5.20
N ALA A 443 9.05 8.22 -5.43
CA ALA A 443 8.10 7.74 -4.43
C ALA A 443 8.81 7.20 -3.16
N CYS A 444 9.89 6.44 -3.32
CA CYS A 444 10.70 5.94 -2.20
C CYS A 444 11.38 7.08 -1.43
N MET A 445 11.98 8.05 -2.13
CA MET A 445 12.61 9.21 -1.51
C MET A 445 11.60 10.08 -0.74
N ALA A 446 10.42 10.30 -1.33
CA ALA A 446 9.34 11.03 -0.66
C ALA A 446 8.95 10.33 0.64
N ALA A 447 8.72 9.01 0.59
CA ALA A 447 8.43 8.19 1.77
C ALA A 447 9.53 8.29 2.86
N GLU A 448 10.81 8.24 2.48
CA GLU A 448 11.94 8.25 3.39
C GLU A 448 12.19 9.60 4.04
N SER A 449 12.08 10.69 3.27
CA SER A 449 12.32 12.05 3.75
C SER A 449 11.48 12.44 4.98
N MET A 450 10.37 11.73 5.21
CA MET A 450 9.39 12.04 6.25
C MET A 450 9.40 11.10 7.44
N LEU A 451 10.06 9.94 7.27
CA LEU A 451 10.57 9.18 8.41
C LEU A 451 11.70 9.94 9.11
N GLU A 452 12.38 10.85 8.40
CA GLU A 452 13.63 11.50 8.84
C GLU A 452 13.48 12.98 9.24
N GLY A 453 12.24 13.49 9.36
CA GLY A 453 11.94 14.92 9.36
C GLY A 453 12.84 15.81 10.24
N HIS A 454 13.68 16.61 9.59
CA HIS A 454 14.40 17.87 9.92
C HIS A 454 15.05 18.11 11.30
N SER A 455 14.73 17.32 12.31
CA SER A 455 15.48 17.22 13.55
C SER A 455 15.98 15.78 13.61
N ASN A 456 17.30 15.58 13.61
CA ASN A 456 17.95 14.29 13.87
C ASN A 456 17.66 13.76 15.29
N SER A 457 16.54 14.15 15.93
CA SER A 457 16.32 14.07 17.37
C SER A 457 15.35 12.97 17.81
N GLU A 458 15.01 11.97 17.00
CA GLU A 458 14.16 10.86 17.47
C GLU A 458 14.72 9.47 17.15
N SER A 459 14.90 8.73 18.25
CA SER A 459 15.16 7.32 18.53
C SER A 459 15.50 6.35 17.39
N VAL A 460 16.53 5.53 17.62
CA VAL A 460 16.65 4.20 17.03
C VAL A 460 15.30 3.47 17.15
N SER A 461 14.89 2.80 16.07
CA SER A 461 13.66 2.00 16.01
C SER A 461 13.35 1.33 17.35
N PRO A 462 12.16 1.51 17.95
CA PRO A 462 11.82 0.88 19.22
C PRO A 462 12.03 -0.63 19.11
N ARG A 463 12.62 -1.23 20.14
CA ARG A 463 13.02 -2.66 20.13
C ARG A 463 11.83 -3.53 19.71
N ILE A 464 11.96 -4.14 18.53
CA ILE A 464 10.95 -5.06 17.98
C ILE A 464 11.08 -6.45 18.62
N SER A 465 12.29 -6.82 19.06
CA SER A 465 12.58 -8.13 19.65
C SER A 465 12.38 -8.15 21.17
N SER A 466 11.73 -9.21 21.66
CA SER A 466 11.61 -9.53 23.09
C SER A 466 12.86 -10.18 23.68
N LYS A 467 13.83 -10.57 22.84
CA LYS A 467 15.09 -11.21 23.26
C LYS A 467 16.17 -10.16 23.58
N PRO A 468 17.05 -10.41 24.56
CA PRO A 468 18.23 -9.57 24.78
C PRO A 468 19.11 -9.56 23.52
N LEU A 469 19.70 -8.40 23.23
CA LEU A 469 20.65 -8.22 22.12
C LEU A 469 21.92 -9.01 22.40
N THR A 470 22.54 -9.54 21.35
CA THR A 470 23.93 -10.01 21.44
C THR A 470 24.88 -8.84 21.69
N ASP A 471 26.10 -9.10 22.17
CA ASP A 471 27.09 -8.04 22.43
C ASP A 471 27.34 -7.16 21.19
N VAL A 472 27.43 -7.80 20.01
CA VAL A 472 27.60 -7.13 18.71
C VAL A 472 26.38 -6.28 18.35
N GLU A 473 25.16 -6.81 18.52
CA GLU A 473 23.95 -6.05 18.24
C GLU A 473 23.76 -4.88 19.21
N ALA A 474 24.09 -5.06 20.50
CA ALA A 474 24.02 -4.01 21.50
C ALA A 474 24.99 -2.87 21.16
N LEU A 475 26.20 -3.21 20.74
CA LEU A 475 27.21 -2.28 20.27
C LEU A 475 26.70 -1.49 19.04
N LEU A 476 26.28 -2.18 17.98
CA LEU A 476 25.79 -1.54 16.75
C LEU A 476 24.51 -0.71 16.97
N HIS A 477 23.64 -1.13 17.89
CA HIS A 477 22.49 -0.35 18.34
C HIS A 477 22.93 0.95 19.05
N GLY A 478 23.96 0.87 19.90
CA GLY A 478 24.57 2.05 20.53
C GLY A 478 25.18 3.01 19.51
N ALA A 479 25.84 2.50 18.47
CA ALA A 479 26.36 3.32 17.37
C ALA A 479 25.24 4.02 16.58
N ALA A 480 24.16 3.29 16.29
CA ALA A 480 22.96 3.86 15.66
C ALA A 480 22.33 4.96 16.53
N ALA A 481 22.26 4.76 17.85
CA ALA A 481 21.75 5.76 18.79
C ALA A 481 22.65 7.00 18.82
N ALA A 482 23.97 6.81 18.92
CA ALA A 482 24.93 7.89 18.88
C ALA A 482 24.84 8.69 17.57
N ALA A 483 24.53 8.05 16.43
CA ALA A 483 24.37 8.74 15.14
C ALA A 483 23.21 9.74 15.18
N VAL A 484 22.11 9.33 15.79
CA VAL A 484 20.93 10.18 16.02
C VAL A 484 21.27 11.28 17.02
N ASP A 485 21.76 10.91 18.21
CA ASP A 485 22.03 11.84 19.31
C ASP A 485 23.07 12.91 18.93
N CYS A 486 24.08 12.55 18.12
CA CYS A 486 25.10 13.48 17.64
C CYS A 486 24.69 14.22 16.36
N SER A 487 23.50 13.95 15.80
CA SER A 487 23.09 14.50 14.50
C SER A 487 24.08 14.18 13.37
N ALA A 488 24.63 12.96 13.37
CA ALA A 488 25.64 12.53 12.41
C ALA A 488 25.12 12.60 10.97
N GLY A 489 25.92 13.18 10.08
CA GLY A 489 25.64 13.22 8.64
C GLY A 489 25.94 11.90 7.94
N LEU A 490 26.79 11.05 8.52
CA LEU A 490 27.20 9.77 7.94
C LEU A 490 27.61 8.75 9.01
N VAL A 491 27.33 7.47 8.77
CA VAL A 491 27.96 6.35 9.51
C VAL A 491 28.85 5.58 8.55
N VAL A 492 30.15 5.57 8.81
CA VAL A 492 31.15 4.84 8.03
C VAL A 492 31.41 3.49 8.69
N VAL A 493 31.31 2.41 7.91
CA VAL A 493 31.64 1.05 8.34
C VAL A 493 32.82 0.57 7.52
N VAL A 494 33.91 0.21 8.18
CA VAL A 494 35.10 -0.36 7.55
C VAL A 494 35.06 -1.87 7.81
N SER A 495 34.76 -2.65 6.77
CA SER A 495 34.64 -4.11 6.89
C SER A 495 34.77 -4.83 5.54
N ASN A 496 35.33 -6.04 5.58
CA ASN A 496 35.31 -7.01 4.47
C ASN A 496 34.15 -8.03 4.58
N SER A 497 33.29 -7.87 5.59
CA SER A 497 32.14 -8.71 5.88
C SER A 497 30.82 -7.93 5.75
N VAL A 498 29.76 -8.63 5.37
CA VAL A 498 28.40 -8.07 5.24
C VAL A 498 27.68 -8.01 6.60
N VAL A 499 28.13 -8.79 7.59
CA VAL A 499 27.35 -9.07 8.80
C VAL A 499 27.12 -7.84 9.67
N GLY A 500 28.16 -7.10 10.07
CA GLY A 500 27.98 -5.92 10.91
C GLY A 500 27.25 -4.79 10.20
N THR A 501 27.53 -4.57 8.91
CA THR A 501 26.78 -3.60 8.09
C THR A 501 25.29 -3.93 8.05
N ARG A 502 24.94 -5.21 7.90
CA ARG A 502 23.55 -5.69 7.94
C ARG A 502 22.90 -5.49 9.31
N LEU A 503 23.60 -5.82 10.39
CA LEU A 503 23.11 -5.62 11.76
C LEU A 503 23.02 -4.13 12.15
N LEU A 504 23.82 -3.27 11.55
CA LEU A 504 23.68 -1.82 11.69
C LEU A 504 22.43 -1.34 10.94
N ALA A 505 22.26 -1.76 9.68
CA ALA A 505 21.09 -1.43 8.86
C ALA A 505 19.76 -1.90 9.47
N LYS A 506 19.77 -2.98 10.26
CA LYS A 506 18.65 -3.46 11.09
C LYS A 506 18.06 -2.36 11.99
N ASN A 507 18.88 -1.43 12.47
CA ASN A 507 18.44 -0.33 13.34
C ASN A 507 17.65 0.76 12.61
N ARG A 508 17.64 0.72 11.26
CA ARG A 508 16.93 1.66 10.36
C ARG A 508 17.26 3.13 10.66
N THR A 509 18.54 3.45 10.77
CA THR A 509 19.02 4.82 11.05
C THR A 509 18.59 5.83 9.97
N SER A 510 18.27 7.06 10.41
CA SER A 510 18.08 8.21 9.52
C SER A 510 19.39 8.66 8.87
N THR A 511 20.54 8.36 9.47
CA THR A 511 21.85 8.61 8.88
C THR A 511 22.20 7.55 7.82
N PRO A 512 22.66 7.94 6.61
CA PRO A 512 23.18 7.02 5.60
C PRO A 512 24.39 6.22 6.12
N ILE A 513 24.51 4.97 5.66
CA ILE A 513 25.63 4.08 6.00
C ILE A 513 26.55 3.96 4.79
N LEU A 514 27.84 4.23 4.95
CA LEU A 514 28.87 4.01 3.93
C LEU A 514 29.79 2.85 4.34
N LEU A 515 29.67 1.71 3.67
CA LEU A 515 30.60 0.60 3.77
C LEU A 515 31.85 0.89 2.95
N ILE A 516 33.02 0.74 3.56
CA ILE A 516 34.32 0.71 2.91
C ILE A 516 34.86 -0.71 2.99
N THR A 517 35.19 -1.30 1.84
CA THR A 517 35.55 -2.71 1.74
C THR A 517 36.56 -2.96 0.62
N GLU A 518 37.38 -4.00 0.73
CA GLU A 518 38.19 -4.52 -0.38
C GLU A 518 37.40 -5.54 -1.22
N SER A 519 36.32 -6.09 -0.66
CA SER A 519 35.53 -7.13 -1.29
C SER A 519 34.44 -6.52 -2.16
N GLU A 520 34.61 -6.61 -3.49
CA GLU A 520 33.55 -6.22 -4.43
C GLU A 520 32.25 -7.02 -4.19
N GLU A 521 32.36 -8.29 -3.78
CA GLU A 521 31.21 -9.13 -3.42
C GLU A 521 30.45 -8.55 -2.22
N ALA A 522 31.18 -8.18 -1.15
CA ALA A 522 30.56 -7.56 0.03
C ALA A 522 29.94 -6.20 -0.31
N ALA A 523 30.59 -5.42 -1.18
CA ALA A 523 30.07 -4.14 -1.66
C ALA A 523 28.74 -4.31 -2.41
N ARG A 524 28.68 -5.24 -3.37
CA ARG A 524 27.46 -5.53 -4.14
C ARG A 524 26.34 -6.09 -3.26
N GLN A 525 26.65 -7.01 -2.36
CA GLN A 525 25.65 -7.56 -1.43
C GLN A 525 25.10 -6.52 -0.46
N CYS A 526 25.96 -5.68 0.14
CA CYS A 526 25.53 -4.60 1.02
C CYS A 526 24.73 -3.52 0.29
N ARG A 527 24.95 -3.35 -1.02
CA ARG A 527 24.14 -2.45 -1.84
C ARG A 527 22.68 -2.87 -1.93
N GLY A 528 22.36 -4.14 -1.65
CA GLY A 528 20.99 -4.62 -1.50
C GLY A 528 20.31 -4.23 -0.19
N LEU A 529 21.06 -3.72 0.80
CA LEU A 529 20.53 -3.31 2.11
C LEU A 529 20.04 -1.86 2.08
N ARG A 530 18.91 -1.60 2.75
CA ARG A 530 18.34 -0.24 2.85
C ARG A 530 19.33 0.75 3.46
N GLY A 531 19.53 1.88 2.78
CA GLY A 531 20.32 3.01 3.28
C GLY A 531 21.84 2.77 3.34
N VAL A 532 22.31 1.64 2.81
CA VAL A 532 23.72 1.30 2.73
C VAL A 532 24.26 1.66 1.34
N HIS A 533 25.40 2.35 1.34
CA HIS A 533 26.22 2.66 0.18
C HIS A 533 27.56 1.93 0.37
N ALA A 534 28.22 1.58 -0.72
CA ALA A 534 29.49 0.86 -0.65
C ALA A 534 30.54 1.52 -1.53
N LEU A 535 31.77 1.59 -1.01
CA LEU A 535 32.97 2.06 -1.69
C LEU A 535 34.03 0.95 -1.64
N VAL A 536 34.42 0.45 -2.81
CA VAL A 536 35.50 -0.52 -2.93
C VAL A 536 36.85 0.21 -2.94
N THR A 537 37.79 -0.23 -2.10
CA THR A 537 39.15 0.32 -2.01
C THR A 537 40.19 -0.77 -2.28
N THR A 538 41.42 -0.36 -2.62
CA THR A 538 42.54 -1.29 -2.87
C THR A 538 43.18 -1.83 -1.59
N SER A 539 42.99 -1.13 -0.47
CA SER A 539 43.47 -1.58 0.84
C SER A 539 42.59 -1.05 1.96
N VAL A 540 42.15 -1.95 2.84
CA VAL A 540 41.52 -1.66 4.13
C VAL A 540 42.50 -2.07 5.23
N PRO A 541 42.70 -1.25 6.28
CA PRO A 541 43.57 -1.62 7.38
C PRO A 541 43.06 -2.89 8.06
N THR A 542 43.74 -4.02 7.83
CA THR A 542 43.47 -5.26 8.54
C THR A 542 44.04 -5.12 9.94
N THR A 543 43.21 -4.71 10.88
CA THR A 543 43.61 -4.53 12.28
C THR A 543 43.90 -5.87 12.95
N ARG A 544 45.08 -6.45 12.67
CA ARG A 544 45.75 -7.41 13.57
C ARG A 544 46.36 -6.63 14.73
N VAL A 545 45.53 -6.02 15.57
CA VAL A 545 45.99 -5.15 16.66
C VAL A 545 45.84 -5.90 17.99
N SER A 546 46.94 -6.03 18.72
CA SER A 546 46.98 -6.50 20.10
C SER A 546 46.04 -5.67 20.97
N MET A 547 45.29 -6.31 21.89
CA MET A 547 44.36 -5.67 22.85
C MET A 547 44.94 -4.47 23.65
N SER A 548 46.25 -4.27 23.61
CA SER A 548 46.97 -3.19 24.30
C SER A 548 46.96 -1.84 23.56
N SER A 549 46.52 -1.75 22.31
CA SER A 549 46.55 -0.49 21.54
C SER A 549 45.25 -0.25 20.78
N LEU A 550 44.28 0.41 21.43
CA LEU A 550 43.04 0.92 20.81
C LEU A 550 43.27 2.10 19.84
N ASN A 551 44.51 2.34 19.42
CA ASN A 551 44.85 3.35 18.41
C ASN A 551 44.91 2.68 17.04
N CYS A 552 43.80 2.68 16.30
CA CYS A 552 43.81 2.62 14.83
C CYS A 552 44.33 3.95 14.25
N GLY A 553 45.56 4.31 14.64
CA GLY A 553 46.03 5.69 14.80
C GLY A 553 46.53 6.41 13.55
N ASP A 554 46.96 5.74 12.48
CA ASP A 554 47.52 6.42 11.29
C ASP A 554 47.17 5.75 9.94
N GLU A 555 47.01 4.42 9.89
CA GLU A 555 46.79 3.69 8.63
C GLU A 555 45.36 3.80 8.08
N CYS A 556 44.36 4.07 8.93
CA CYS A 556 42.97 4.26 8.52
C CYS A 556 42.69 5.65 7.93
N GLU A 557 43.54 6.64 8.23
CA GLU A 557 43.27 8.04 7.92
C GLU A 557 43.14 8.33 6.42
N PRO A 558 44.01 7.81 5.54
CA PRO A 558 43.90 8.06 4.10
C PRO A 558 42.64 7.44 3.48
N VAL A 559 42.25 6.27 3.98
CA VAL A 559 41.05 5.55 3.52
C VAL A 559 39.78 6.27 3.98
N LEU A 560 39.78 6.76 5.23
CA LEU A 560 38.68 7.54 5.78
C LEU A 560 38.57 8.90 5.08
N GLU A 561 39.67 9.61 4.84
CA GLU A 561 39.69 10.88 4.12
C GLU A 561 39.16 10.72 2.69
N HIS A 562 39.60 9.67 1.98
CA HIS A 562 39.07 9.35 0.66
C HIS A 562 37.56 9.08 0.69
N ALA A 563 37.08 8.33 1.68
CA ALA A 563 35.67 8.01 1.82
C ALA A 563 34.81 9.23 2.19
N LEU A 564 35.30 10.12 3.06
CA LEU A 564 34.63 11.37 3.40
C LEU A 564 34.56 12.31 2.19
N ASN A 565 35.66 12.44 1.44
CA ASN A 565 35.67 13.20 0.19
C ASN A 565 34.70 12.62 -0.83
N HIS A 566 34.63 11.30 -0.95
CA HIS A 566 33.64 10.63 -1.80
C HIS A 566 32.20 10.91 -1.33
N ALA A 567 31.94 10.83 -0.02
CA ALA A 567 30.62 11.09 0.55
C ALA A 567 30.15 12.54 0.34
N VAL A 568 31.05 13.51 0.47
CA VAL A 568 30.76 14.93 0.17
C VAL A 568 30.52 15.13 -1.32
N HIS A 569 31.40 14.58 -2.17
CA HIS A 569 31.29 14.74 -3.63
C HIS A 569 30.02 14.12 -4.21
N THR A 570 29.59 12.97 -3.66
CA THR A 570 28.36 12.28 -4.08
C THR A 570 27.09 12.84 -3.41
N GLY A 571 27.22 13.79 -2.49
CA GLY A 571 26.10 14.37 -1.75
C GLY A 571 25.51 13.47 -0.66
N LEU A 572 26.21 12.40 -0.28
CA LEU A 572 25.81 11.51 0.83
C LEU A 572 25.95 12.19 2.20
N CYS A 573 26.93 13.08 2.36
CA CYS A 573 27.16 13.85 3.57
C CYS A 573 27.46 15.31 3.23
N ARG A 574 27.00 16.25 4.06
CA ARG A 574 27.40 17.66 3.95
C ARG A 574 28.74 17.89 4.64
N GLU A 575 29.47 18.90 4.20
CA GLU A 575 30.66 19.37 4.92
C GLU A 575 30.31 19.78 6.36
N ALA A 576 31.26 19.60 7.27
CA ALA A 576 31.14 19.95 8.69
C ALA A 576 30.06 19.23 9.53
N MET A 577 29.53 18.10 9.06
CA MET A 577 28.65 17.24 9.85
C MET A 577 29.44 16.18 10.65
N PRO A 578 29.00 15.79 11.85
CA PRO A 578 29.62 14.71 12.60
C PRO A 578 29.49 13.38 11.85
N VAL A 579 30.49 12.51 11.98
CA VAL A 579 30.51 11.18 11.35
C VAL A 579 30.78 10.14 12.43
N ILE A 580 30.15 8.97 12.33
CA ILE A 580 30.46 7.84 13.21
C ILE A 580 31.24 6.80 12.42
N VAL A 581 32.36 6.32 12.98
CA VAL A 581 33.21 5.33 12.33
C VAL A 581 33.17 4.01 13.10
N LEU A 582 32.87 2.95 12.38
CA LEU A 582 32.83 1.58 12.87
C LEU A 582 33.90 0.78 12.15
N VAL A 583 34.76 0.10 12.91
CA VAL A 583 35.82 -0.74 12.36
C VAL A 583 35.63 -2.15 12.89
N GLU A 584 35.39 -3.10 12.00
CA GLU A 584 35.33 -4.50 12.38
C GLU A 584 36.74 -5.08 12.56
N GLN A 585 36.97 -5.71 13.71
CA GLN A 585 38.20 -6.44 13.97
C GLN A 585 37.93 -7.94 13.85
N GLU A 586 38.76 -8.64 13.08
CA GLU A 586 38.71 -10.09 13.01
C GLU A 586 39.57 -10.67 14.14
N THR A 587 38.95 -11.46 15.01
CA THR A 587 39.66 -12.19 16.07
C THR A 587 40.43 -13.38 15.48
N PRO A 588 41.45 -13.90 16.20
CA PRO A 588 42.20 -15.09 15.77
C PRO A 588 41.33 -16.32 15.48
N ASP A 589 40.14 -16.40 16.09
CA ASP A 589 39.18 -17.50 15.91
C ASP A 589 38.23 -17.30 14.71
N GLY A 590 38.47 -16.27 13.89
CA GLY A 590 37.62 -15.90 12.74
C GLY A 590 36.27 -15.29 13.15
N ARG A 591 36.10 -14.90 14.42
CA ARG A 591 34.93 -14.14 14.88
C ARG A 591 35.19 -12.65 14.68
N PHE A 592 34.20 -11.94 14.16
CA PHE A 592 34.28 -10.49 14.03
C PHE A 592 33.80 -9.83 15.33
N ILE A 593 34.67 -9.01 15.94
CA ILE A 593 34.30 -8.12 17.03
C ILE A 593 34.28 -6.70 16.44
N PRO A 594 33.11 -6.06 16.35
CA PRO A 594 33.08 -4.67 15.95
C PRO A 594 33.69 -3.82 17.06
N SER A 595 34.58 -2.91 16.69
CA SER A 595 35.08 -1.85 17.55
C SER A 595 34.41 -0.54 17.14
N ILE A 596 33.79 0.16 18.09
CA ILE A 596 33.30 1.51 17.85
C ILE A 596 34.42 2.48 18.15
N SER A 597 34.79 3.28 17.15
CA SER A 597 35.59 4.48 17.35
C SER A 597 34.74 5.68 16.97
N LEU A 598 34.11 6.32 17.95
CA LEU A 598 33.33 7.53 17.70
C LEU A 598 34.29 8.70 17.46
N ARG A 599 34.39 9.17 16.21
CA ARG A 599 35.25 10.29 15.81
C ARG A 599 34.39 11.43 15.26
N VAL A 600 34.17 12.47 16.06
CA VAL A 600 33.55 13.71 15.58
C VAL A 600 34.60 14.49 14.80
N THR A 601 34.55 14.44 13.47
CA THR A 601 35.39 15.29 12.61
C THR A 601 34.65 16.60 12.34
N HIS A 602 35.16 17.72 12.84
CA HIS A 602 34.67 19.05 12.48
C HIS A 602 35.35 19.50 11.18
N GLY A 603 34.58 19.72 10.12
CA GLY A 603 35.00 20.67 9.08
C GLY A 603 35.06 22.05 9.71
N GLU A 604 36.13 22.82 9.45
CA GLU A 604 36.41 24.07 10.16
C GLU A 604 35.16 24.98 10.30
N PRO A 605 34.86 25.48 11.51
CA PRO A 605 33.74 26.38 11.72
C PRO A 605 34.05 27.78 11.20
N ARG A 606 33.09 28.42 10.53
CA ARG A 606 32.99 29.88 10.60
C ARG A 606 32.29 30.24 11.90
N GLU A 607 32.93 31.10 12.67
CA GLU A 607 32.45 31.63 13.94
C GLU A 607 31.01 32.17 13.83
N SER A 608 30.14 31.66 14.70
CA SER A 608 29.05 32.45 15.25
C SER A 608 28.83 32.01 16.70
N GLN A 609 29.13 32.94 17.60
CA GLN A 609 28.82 32.86 19.02
C GLN A 609 27.30 32.71 19.19
N ASP A 610 26.87 31.71 19.94
CA ASP A 610 26.12 31.93 21.18
C ASP A 610 25.82 30.59 21.83
N GLY A 611 26.23 30.49 23.10
CA GLY A 611 26.07 29.30 23.92
C GLY A 611 24.65 29.17 24.47
N MET A 612 24.16 27.93 24.52
CA MET A 612 23.24 27.49 25.56
C MET A 612 23.60 26.06 25.96
N GLU A 613 23.97 25.89 27.22
CA GLU A 613 24.01 24.62 27.91
C GLU A 613 22.57 24.10 28.09
N CYS A 614 22.32 22.82 27.77
CA CYS A 614 21.12 22.12 28.18
C CYS A 614 21.50 21.03 29.20
N PRO A 615 20.87 21.00 30.39
CA PRO A 615 21.23 20.07 31.46
C PRO A 615 20.59 18.69 31.25
N GLU A 616 21.26 17.71 31.85
CA GLU A 616 20.88 16.31 32.02
C GLU A 616 19.40 16.12 32.40
N LEU A 617 18.73 15.18 31.73
CA LEU A 617 17.47 14.59 32.19
C LEU A 617 17.43 13.08 31.88
N LEU A 618 18.32 12.35 32.54
CA LEU A 618 18.21 10.89 32.73
C LEU A 618 17.51 10.62 34.06
N SER A 619 16.18 10.43 34.05
CA SER A 619 15.49 9.51 34.97
C SER A 619 13.96 9.59 34.84
N ALA A 620 13.33 8.73 34.02
CA ALA A 620 11.94 8.29 34.25
C ALA A 620 11.53 7.11 33.36
N LEU A 621 12.26 5.99 33.34
CA LEU A 621 11.70 4.73 32.80
C LEU A 621 12.12 3.54 33.67
N ARG A 622 11.39 3.36 34.78
CA ARG A 622 11.23 2.06 35.44
C ARG A 622 9.74 1.83 35.67
N CYS A 623 9.12 0.96 34.87
CA CYS A 623 8.62 -0.32 35.37
C CYS A 623 7.98 -1.18 34.25
N PRO A 624 7.99 -2.52 34.43
CA PRO A 624 7.63 -3.50 33.42
C PRO A 624 6.17 -3.98 33.55
N GLN A 625 5.76 -4.80 32.58
CA GLN A 625 4.57 -5.67 32.57
C GLN A 625 3.24 -4.98 32.24
N MET A 626 2.77 -5.16 31.00
CA MET A 626 1.38 -5.56 30.72
C MET A 626 1.29 -6.00 29.26
N ALA A 627 1.28 -7.31 29.05
CA ALA A 627 0.94 -7.95 27.79
C ALA A 627 -0.10 -9.02 28.12
N PHE A 628 -1.33 -8.62 28.45
CA PHE A 628 -2.46 -9.54 28.60
C PHE A 628 -3.76 -8.79 28.32
N VAL A 629 -4.16 -8.73 27.05
CA VAL A 629 -5.57 -8.67 26.64
C VAL A 629 -5.77 -9.79 25.65
N THR A 630 -6.23 -10.92 26.17
CA THR A 630 -6.05 -12.24 25.55
C THR A 630 -7.40 -12.80 25.16
N LEU A 631 -7.56 -13.19 23.89
CA LEU A 631 -8.68 -13.97 23.32
C LEU A 631 -10.09 -13.37 23.29
N ASN A 632 -10.50 -12.49 24.21
CA ASN A 632 -11.88 -11.98 24.24
C ASN A 632 -12.12 -10.79 23.28
N ALA A 633 -11.15 -9.89 23.13
CA ALA A 633 -11.18 -8.85 22.08
C ALA A 633 -11.24 -9.48 20.66
N LEU A 634 -10.64 -10.66 20.52
CA LEU A 634 -10.53 -11.43 19.28
C LEU A 634 -11.87 -12.09 18.87
N LYS A 635 -12.68 -12.54 19.82
CA LYS A 635 -14.07 -12.99 19.57
C LYS A 635 -15.04 -11.85 19.26
N ARG A 636 -14.72 -10.61 19.62
CA ARG A 636 -15.53 -9.42 19.30
C ARG A 636 -15.31 -8.97 17.86
N ALA A 637 -14.10 -9.12 17.32
CA ALA A 637 -13.80 -8.86 15.91
C ALA A 637 -14.58 -9.78 14.95
N GLU A 638 -14.91 -11.02 15.35
CA GLU A 638 -15.79 -11.93 14.59
C GLU A 638 -17.24 -11.41 14.43
N LEU A 639 -17.66 -10.44 15.26
CA LEU A 639 -19.03 -9.90 15.31
C LEU A 639 -19.10 -8.40 15.00
N ALA A 640 -17.95 -7.74 14.78
CA ALA A 640 -17.88 -6.29 14.66
C ALA A 640 -18.27 -5.85 13.24
N LYS A 641 -19.28 -5.00 13.16
CA LYS A 641 -19.59 -4.22 11.96
C LYS A 641 -18.37 -3.35 11.61
N ARG A 642 -18.08 -3.22 10.30
CA ARG A 642 -16.99 -2.38 9.74
C ARG A 642 -17.09 -0.95 10.28
N LYS A 643 -15.96 -0.35 10.69
CA LYS A 643 -15.92 1.00 11.28
C LYS A 643 -15.65 2.12 10.26
N THR A 644 -14.76 1.87 9.32
CA THR A 644 -14.34 2.77 8.23
C THR A 644 -15.40 2.75 7.16
N LYS A 645 -15.96 3.91 6.81
CA LYS A 645 -17.12 4.04 5.93
C LYS A 645 -16.77 3.80 4.46
N MET A 646 -17.71 3.24 3.70
CA MET A 646 -17.58 2.99 2.26
C MET A 646 -18.48 3.95 1.50
N LEU A 647 -17.85 4.71 0.60
CA LEU A 647 -18.50 5.71 -0.23
C LEU A 647 -18.27 5.35 -1.69
N ALA A 648 -19.26 5.64 -2.54
CA ALA A 648 -19.14 5.43 -3.98
C ALA A 648 -19.61 6.66 -4.73
N MET A 649 -18.83 7.06 -5.74
CA MET A 649 -19.32 7.96 -6.78
C MET A 649 -20.35 7.22 -7.63
N ILE A 650 -21.56 7.77 -7.69
CA ILE A 650 -22.67 7.31 -8.50
C ILE A 650 -22.77 8.25 -9.70
N ASP A 651 -22.64 7.68 -10.89
CA ASP A 651 -22.76 8.38 -12.16
C ASP A 651 -23.86 7.75 -13.03
N SER A 652 -24.09 8.31 -14.22
CA SER A 652 -25.09 7.80 -15.17
C SER A 652 -24.83 6.37 -15.65
N SER A 653 -23.61 5.84 -15.47
CA SER A 653 -23.29 4.45 -15.77
C SER A 653 -23.71 3.48 -14.66
N THR A 654 -24.02 4.01 -13.48
CA THR A 654 -24.43 3.29 -12.28
C THR A 654 -25.95 3.22 -12.23
N GLY A 655 -26.54 2.22 -12.87
CA GLY A 655 -28.00 2.09 -12.98
C GLY A 655 -28.73 1.95 -11.63
N PRO A 656 -30.06 2.20 -11.58
CA PRO A 656 -30.87 2.20 -10.36
C PRO A 656 -30.79 0.89 -9.54
N GLU A 657 -30.76 -0.24 -10.25
CA GLU A 657 -30.60 -1.58 -9.64
C GLU A 657 -29.23 -1.74 -8.96
N SER A 658 -28.18 -1.17 -9.55
CA SER A 658 -26.82 -1.21 -8.99
C SER A 658 -26.75 -0.40 -7.69
N VAL A 659 -27.40 0.76 -7.63
CA VAL A 659 -27.50 1.56 -6.40
C VAL A 659 -28.21 0.79 -5.29
N SER A 660 -29.35 0.16 -5.61
CA SER A 660 -30.09 -0.68 -4.67
C SER A 660 -29.24 -1.87 -4.16
N GLN A 661 -28.49 -2.51 -5.05
CA GLN A 661 -27.57 -3.58 -4.70
C GLN A 661 -26.44 -3.09 -3.79
N LEU A 662 -25.84 -1.93 -4.06
CA LEU A 662 -24.81 -1.33 -3.21
C LEU A 662 -25.32 -1.02 -1.80
N LEU A 663 -26.54 -0.48 -1.69
CA LEU A 663 -27.20 -0.26 -0.40
C LEU A 663 -27.37 -1.57 0.39
N GLN A 664 -27.80 -2.65 -0.27
CA GLN A 664 -27.89 -3.98 0.35
C GLN A 664 -26.52 -4.54 0.79
N LEU A 665 -25.47 -4.25 0.01
CA LEU A 665 -24.10 -4.66 0.31
C LEU A 665 -23.42 -3.79 1.39
N GLY A 666 -24.09 -2.74 1.86
CA GLY A 666 -23.65 -1.89 2.96
C GLY A 666 -22.88 -0.64 2.53
N LEU A 667 -23.35 0.05 1.49
CA LEU A 667 -22.96 1.42 1.16
C LEU A 667 -23.35 2.37 2.31
N ASP A 668 -22.38 3.14 2.82
CA ASP A 668 -22.64 4.12 3.90
C ASP A 668 -22.97 5.51 3.36
N MET A 669 -22.45 5.88 2.18
CA MET A 669 -22.74 7.16 1.56
C MET A 669 -22.70 7.09 0.03
N ALA A 670 -23.77 7.52 -0.63
CA ALA A 670 -23.83 7.69 -2.08
C ALA A 670 -23.40 9.11 -2.45
N CYS A 671 -22.43 9.24 -3.36
CA CYS A 671 -21.87 10.53 -3.77
C CYS A 671 -22.25 10.82 -5.23
N PHE A 672 -22.91 11.94 -5.49
CA PHE A 672 -23.43 12.30 -6.80
C PHE A 672 -22.70 13.55 -7.32
N GLN A 673 -22.13 13.50 -8.52
CA GLN A 673 -21.44 14.64 -9.12
C GLN A 673 -22.41 15.49 -9.93
N VAL A 674 -22.39 16.81 -9.75
CA VAL A 674 -23.17 17.74 -10.58
C VAL A 674 -22.60 17.79 -12.00
N GLY A 675 -23.47 17.54 -12.99
CA GLY A 675 -23.18 17.70 -14.42
C GLY A 675 -23.42 19.12 -14.92
N GLU A 676 -22.88 19.44 -16.10
CA GLU A 676 -22.93 20.81 -16.66
C GLU A 676 -24.18 21.01 -17.55
N GLY A 677 -24.68 19.94 -18.17
CA GLY A 677 -25.86 20.00 -19.02
C GLY A 677 -27.17 20.02 -18.25
N LEU A 678 -28.19 20.73 -18.76
CA LEU A 678 -29.55 20.72 -18.22
C LEU A 678 -30.16 19.30 -18.17
N GLU A 679 -29.92 18.49 -19.20
CA GLU A 679 -30.36 17.08 -19.24
C GLU A 679 -29.63 16.23 -18.20
N GLU A 680 -28.32 16.43 -18.02
CA GLU A 680 -27.53 15.75 -16.99
C GLU A 680 -28.00 16.11 -15.59
N GLN A 681 -28.34 17.39 -15.35
CA GLN A 681 -28.88 17.86 -14.06
C GLN A 681 -30.26 17.27 -13.76
N GLN A 682 -31.14 17.19 -14.76
CA GLN A 682 -32.45 16.55 -14.59
C GLN A 682 -32.31 15.05 -14.28
N GLN A 683 -31.41 14.36 -15.00
CA GLN A 683 -31.11 12.96 -14.76
C GLN A 683 -30.53 12.74 -13.35
N LEU A 684 -29.59 13.60 -12.93
CA LEU A 684 -29.01 13.58 -11.59
C LEU A 684 -30.06 13.70 -10.49
N CYS A 685 -31.00 14.64 -10.64
CA CYS A 685 -32.10 14.80 -9.70
C CYS A 685 -32.94 13.52 -9.59
N ALA A 686 -33.24 12.88 -10.73
CA ALA A 686 -33.97 11.61 -10.75
C ALA A 686 -33.18 10.46 -10.10
N ASP A 687 -31.88 10.37 -10.34
CA ASP A 687 -31.02 9.33 -9.77
C ASP A 687 -30.89 9.47 -8.24
N VAL A 688 -30.78 10.71 -7.74
CA VAL A 688 -30.78 11.00 -6.30
C VAL A 688 -32.12 10.61 -5.66
N GLU A 689 -33.25 10.96 -6.27
CA GLU A 689 -34.58 10.57 -5.80
C GLU A 689 -34.77 9.06 -5.78
N HIS A 690 -34.27 8.36 -6.81
CA HIS A 690 -34.30 6.90 -6.84
C HIS A 690 -33.47 6.30 -5.69
N CYS A 691 -32.28 6.86 -5.43
CA CYS A 691 -31.44 6.43 -4.32
C CYS A 691 -32.13 6.65 -2.97
N VAL A 692 -32.83 7.78 -2.77
CA VAL A 692 -33.64 8.05 -1.57
C VAL A 692 -34.74 7.01 -1.41
N ALA A 693 -35.50 6.72 -2.48
CA ALA A 693 -36.56 5.73 -2.43
C ALA A 693 -36.04 4.32 -2.12
N ALA A 694 -34.95 3.90 -2.76
CA ALA A 694 -34.31 2.60 -2.50
C ALA A 694 -33.77 2.50 -1.06
N ARG A 695 -33.15 3.58 -0.56
CA ARG A 695 -32.67 3.66 0.83
C ARG A 695 -33.82 3.48 1.81
N ASP A 696 -34.91 4.22 1.64
CA ASP A 696 -36.05 4.21 2.55
C ASP A 696 -36.79 2.87 2.53
N GLN A 697 -36.92 2.23 1.35
CA GLN A 697 -37.48 0.88 1.21
C GLN A 697 -36.65 -0.20 1.93
N LEU A 698 -35.33 -0.07 1.89
CA LEU A 698 -34.41 -1.01 2.56
C LEU A 698 -34.20 -0.70 4.05
N GLY A 699 -34.70 0.43 4.55
CA GLY A 699 -34.39 0.93 5.89
C GLY A 699 -32.89 1.23 6.09
N SER A 700 -32.19 1.59 5.01
CA SER A 700 -30.76 1.86 5.04
C SER A 700 -30.47 3.23 5.66
N GLY A 701 -29.44 3.30 6.52
CA GLY A 701 -28.96 4.56 7.11
C GLY A 701 -27.97 5.33 6.24
N ALA A 702 -27.86 5.00 4.95
CA ALA A 702 -26.88 5.59 4.04
C ALA A 702 -27.11 7.10 3.85
N GLY A 703 -26.03 7.87 3.97
CA GLY A 703 -26.03 9.30 3.68
C GLY A 703 -26.02 9.58 2.18
N ILE A 704 -26.47 10.76 1.78
CA ILE A 704 -26.39 11.22 0.39
C ILE A 704 -25.57 12.51 0.34
N MET A 705 -24.53 12.51 -0.50
CA MET A 705 -23.64 13.64 -0.71
C MET A 705 -23.71 14.13 -2.14
N LEU A 706 -23.94 15.44 -2.32
CA LEU A 706 -23.84 16.10 -3.62
C LEU A 706 -22.46 16.74 -3.76
N CYS A 707 -21.72 16.43 -4.81
CA CYS A 707 -20.40 16.94 -5.10
C CYS A 707 -20.49 18.02 -6.19
N THR A 708 -20.11 19.26 -5.85
CA THR A 708 -20.10 20.36 -6.82
C THR A 708 -19.01 20.16 -7.87
N ALA A 709 -19.28 20.58 -9.10
CA ALA A 709 -18.26 20.65 -10.14
C ALA A 709 -17.32 21.84 -9.90
N GLY A 710 -17.82 22.90 -9.25
CA GLY A 710 -17.12 24.17 -9.07
C GLY A 710 -17.07 24.98 -10.36
N SER A 711 -16.56 26.21 -10.30
CA SER A 711 -16.39 27.04 -11.50
C SER A 711 -15.22 26.50 -12.35
N GLN A 712 -15.53 25.83 -13.46
CA GLN A 712 -14.53 25.27 -14.37
C GLN A 712 -14.13 26.24 -15.48
N ILE A 713 -12.88 26.12 -15.91
CA ILE A 713 -12.38 26.77 -17.14
C ILE A 713 -12.30 25.67 -18.18
N LEU A 714 -12.97 25.83 -19.31
CA LEU A 714 -13.06 24.81 -20.36
C LEU A 714 -12.44 25.32 -21.65
N THR A 715 -11.86 24.43 -22.45
CA THR A 715 -11.53 24.71 -23.83
C THR A 715 -12.83 24.93 -24.61
N SER A 716 -12.85 25.93 -25.49
CA SER A 716 -13.99 26.15 -26.37
C SER A 716 -14.07 25.05 -27.43
N PRO A 717 -15.26 24.79 -28.01
CA PRO A 717 -15.42 23.84 -29.10
C PRO A 717 -14.46 24.14 -30.25
N LEU A 718 -13.68 23.13 -30.66
CA LEU A 718 -12.91 23.19 -31.90
C LEU A 718 -13.88 23.07 -33.08
N SER A 719 -13.69 23.84 -34.14
CA SER A 719 -14.55 23.79 -35.34
C SER A 719 -14.55 22.38 -35.98
N ASP A 720 -15.75 21.85 -36.27
CA ASP A 720 -16.07 20.59 -36.97
C ASP A 720 -15.26 19.33 -36.56
N ASP A 721 -15.61 18.69 -35.45
CA ASP A 721 -15.14 17.34 -35.02
C ASP A 721 -13.60 17.15 -34.97
N GLN A 722 -12.82 18.23 -35.06
CA GLN A 722 -11.37 18.17 -35.07
C GLN A 722 -10.82 18.03 -33.65
N HIS A 723 -9.83 17.17 -33.53
CA HIS A 723 -9.02 17.00 -32.33
C HIS A 723 -7.59 17.45 -32.63
N LEU A 724 -7.01 18.27 -31.78
CA LEU A 724 -5.65 18.77 -31.95
C LEU A 724 -4.67 17.82 -31.27
N ARG A 725 -3.87 17.09 -32.05
CA ARG A 725 -2.76 16.29 -31.52
C ARG A 725 -1.53 17.17 -31.35
N VAL A 726 -0.96 17.16 -30.15
CA VAL A 726 0.23 17.93 -29.81
C VAL A 726 1.34 17.01 -29.29
N SER A 727 2.57 17.29 -29.69
CA SER A 727 3.79 16.59 -29.30
C SER A 727 4.62 17.43 -28.33
N VAL A 728 5.47 16.77 -27.52
CA VAL A 728 6.37 17.49 -26.60
C VAL A 728 7.28 18.43 -27.40
N GLY A 729 7.32 19.69 -27.01
CA GLY A 729 8.06 20.77 -27.68
C GLY A 729 7.22 21.63 -28.63
N ASP A 730 5.99 21.22 -28.99
CA ASP A 730 5.10 22.06 -29.80
C ASP A 730 4.69 23.31 -29.02
N GLU A 731 4.53 24.45 -29.71
CA GLU A 731 4.02 25.69 -29.11
C GLU A 731 2.55 25.89 -29.47
N VAL A 732 1.74 26.33 -28.51
CA VAL A 732 0.31 26.61 -28.66
C VAL A 732 -0.04 27.95 -28.00
N VAL A 733 -1.09 28.60 -28.50
CA VAL A 733 -1.58 29.86 -27.91
C VAL A 733 -2.89 29.58 -27.16
N LEU A 734 -2.90 29.85 -25.86
CA LEU A 734 -4.12 29.87 -25.05
C LEU A 734 -4.72 31.28 -25.08
N CYS A 735 -5.99 31.41 -25.44
CA CYS A 735 -6.67 32.70 -25.53
C CYS A 735 -8.05 32.72 -24.85
N ALA A 736 -8.42 33.90 -24.35
CA ALA A 736 -9.75 34.20 -23.83
C ALA A 736 -10.80 34.24 -24.97
N PRO A 737 -12.12 34.12 -24.67
CA PRO A 737 -13.18 33.99 -25.69
C PRO A 737 -13.21 35.13 -26.71
N HIS A 738 -12.79 36.34 -26.31
CA HIS A 738 -12.82 37.54 -27.15
C HIS A 738 -11.48 37.86 -27.82
N GLY A 739 -10.38 37.21 -27.39
CA GLY A 739 -9.03 37.44 -27.95
C GLY A 739 -8.79 36.75 -29.29
N ALA A 740 -9.65 35.81 -29.70
CA ALA A 740 -9.49 35.05 -30.94
C ALA A 740 -9.55 35.93 -32.20
N ALA A 741 -10.36 37.00 -32.20
CA ALA A 741 -10.50 37.90 -33.35
C ALA A 741 -9.32 38.88 -33.51
N GLU A 742 -8.59 39.19 -32.43
CA GLU A 742 -7.46 40.12 -32.44
C GLU A 742 -6.16 39.46 -32.94
N ILE A 743 -6.00 38.14 -32.74
CA ILE A 743 -4.83 37.35 -33.17
C ILE A 743 -4.76 37.19 -34.69
N ALA A 744 -5.90 37.17 -35.39
CA ALA A 744 -5.94 37.08 -36.85
C ALA A 744 -5.23 38.25 -37.55
N ARG A 745 -4.87 39.31 -36.81
CA ARG A 745 -4.14 40.49 -37.28
C ARG A 745 -2.66 40.52 -36.87
N ASP A 746 -2.19 39.55 -36.07
CA ASP A 746 -0.84 39.47 -35.51
C ASP A 746 0.01 38.44 -36.26
N SER A 747 0.95 38.90 -37.10
CA SER A 747 1.72 38.05 -38.04
C SER A 747 2.69 37.10 -37.35
N THR A 748 3.03 37.35 -36.07
CA THR A 748 3.97 36.58 -35.26
C THR A 748 3.34 35.32 -34.65
N THR A 749 2.08 35.39 -34.20
CA THR A 749 1.36 34.27 -33.57
C THR A 749 0.42 33.53 -34.53
N ALA A 750 0.13 34.08 -35.72
CA ALA A 750 -0.80 33.52 -36.70
C ALA A 750 -0.45 32.11 -37.23
N ARG A 751 0.75 31.57 -36.92
CA ARG A 751 1.20 30.23 -37.36
C ARG A 751 1.06 29.14 -36.29
N LEU A 752 0.75 29.50 -35.04
CA LEU A 752 0.64 28.53 -33.95
C LEU A 752 -0.81 28.03 -33.79
N PRO A 753 -1.02 26.77 -33.35
CA PRO A 753 -2.36 26.26 -33.01
C PRO A 753 -2.98 27.06 -31.86
N MET A 754 -4.25 27.42 -32.02
CA MET A 754 -4.99 28.21 -31.03
C MET A 754 -5.92 27.34 -30.19
N ILE A 755 -5.94 27.60 -28.89
CA ILE A 755 -6.84 26.98 -27.93
C ILE A 755 -7.61 28.13 -27.25
N ALA A 756 -8.86 28.32 -27.66
CA ALA A 756 -9.75 29.24 -26.96
C ALA A 756 -10.27 28.58 -25.68
N CYS A 757 -10.55 29.37 -24.65
CA CYS A 757 -11.11 28.88 -23.40
C CYS A 757 -12.10 29.88 -22.79
N THR A 758 -12.85 29.44 -21.78
CA THR A 758 -13.87 30.26 -21.09
C THR A 758 -13.28 31.33 -20.16
N ALA A 759 -11.98 31.31 -19.86
CA ALA A 759 -11.35 32.27 -18.96
C ALA A 759 -11.24 33.67 -19.60
N VAL A 760 -11.69 34.69 -18.86
CA VAL A 760 -11.71 36.08 -19.35
C VAL A 760 -10.33 36.75 -19.26
N HIS A 761 -9.54 36.46 -18.20
CA HIS A 761 -8.27 37.12 -17.90
C HIS A 761 -7.12 36.12 -17.76
N ILE A 762 -6.58 35.64 -18.89
CA ILE A 762 -5.47 34.67 -18.93
C ILE A 762 -4.24 35.14 -18.16
N ARG A 763 -3.92 36.45 -18.24
CA ARG A 763 -2.75 37.02 -17.55
C ARG A 763 -2.81 36.85 -16.03
N ASN A 764 -4.00 36.91 -15.44
CA ASN A 764 -4.14 36.77 -14.00
C ASN A 764 -4.01 35.31 -13.57
N MET A 765 -4.21 34.37 -14.51
CA MET A 765 -4.21 32.94 -14.26
C MET A 765 -2.83 32.29 -14.45
N LEU A 766 -1.91 33.00 -15.11
CA LEU A 766 -0.61 32.48 -15.51
C LEU A 766 0.54 33.32 -14.97
N VAL A 767 1.54 32.63 -14.46
CA VAL A 767 2.85 33.20 -14.12
C VAL A 767 3.86 32.76 -15.19
N ALA A 768 4.94 33.51 -15.40
CA ALA A 768 6.04 33.05 -16.26
C ALA A 768 6.54 31.68 -15.78
N LYS A 769 6.68 30.70 -16.69
CA LYS A 769 6.94 29.27 -16.42
C LYS A 769 5.84 28.54 -15.65
N GLY A 770 4.67 29.15 -15.49
CA GLY A 770 3.50 28.51 -14.89
C GLY A 770 2.96 27.39 -15.77
N LYS A 771 2.52 26.30 -15.15
CA LYS A 771 1.98 25.12 -15.85
C LYS A 771 0.47 25.25 -16.08
N VAL A 772 0.01 24.60 -17.15
CA VAL A 772 -1.41 24.40 -17.45
C VAL A 772 -1.62 22.95 -17.85
N ALA A 773 -2.63 22.31 -17.28
CA ALA A 773 -3.08 20.99 -17.70
C ALA A 773 -4.41 21.10 -18.44
N ILE A 774 -4.55 20.38 -19.55
CA ILE A 774 -5.82 20.22 -20.28
C ILE A 774 -6.32 18.79 -20.12
N SER A 775 -7.55 18.64 -19.62
CA SER A 775 -8.25 17.42 -19.20
C SER A 775 -7.84 16.87 -17.83
N ASP A 776 -8.82 16.33 -17.09
CA ASP A 776 -8.62 15.67 -15.80
C ASP A 776 -8.36 14.18 -16.00
N GLY A 777 -7.10 13.74 -15.89
CA GLY A 777 -6.77 12.31 -15.79
C GLY A 777 -5.62 11.80 -16.68
N PRO A 778 -5.46 10.47 -16.79
CA PRO A 778 -4.36 9.85 -17.51
C PRO A 778 -4.49 10.09 -19.02
N GLY A 779 -3.71 11.05 -19.53
CA GLY A 779 -3.82 11.55 -20.91
C GLY A 779 -3.92 13.07 -21.00
N ALA A 780 -3.91 13.77 -19.85
CA ALA A 780 -3.84 15.22 -19.79
C ALA A 780 -2.63 15.75 -20.59
N VAL A 781 -2.88 16.83 -21.33
CA VAL A 781 -1.83 17.58 -22.02
C VAL A 781 -1.27 18.60 -21.04
N TRP A 782 0.04 18.54 -20.80
CA TRP A 782 0.72 19.53 -19.97
C TRP A 782 1.40 20.57 -20.85
N LEU A 783 1.18 21.82 -20.49
CA LEU A 783 1.71 23.01 -21.15
C LEU A 783 2.48 23.83 -20.11
N GLU A 784 3.57 24.46 -20.51
CA GLU A 784 4.32 25.42 -19.70
C GLU A 784 4.28 26.79 -20.37
N CYS A 785 3.88 27.82 -19.64
CA CYS A 785 3.82 29.18 -20.16
C CYS A 785 5.24 29.70 -20.42
N THR A 786 5.56 29.91 -21.70
CA THR A 786 6.83 30.52 -22.10
C THR A 786 6.77 32.03 -21.91
N HIS A 787 5.69 32.66 -22.36
CA HIS A 787 5.46 34.09 -22.23
C HIS A 787 3.97 34.44 -22.29
N VAL A 788 3.55 35.38 -21.43
CA VAL A 788 2.21 35.98 -21.46
C VAL A 788 2.26 37.17 -22.41
N LEU A 789 1.46 37.13 -23.47
CA LEU A 789 1.47 38.17 -24.52
C LEU A 789 0.74 39.43 -24.04
N ASP A 790 -0.46 39.25 -23.48
CA ASP A 790 -1.30 40.34 -22.97
C ASP A 790 -2.32 39.82 -21.93
N TYR A 791 -3.35 40.62 -21.62
CA TYR A 791 -4.39 40.27 -20.66
C TYR A 791 -5.21 39.02 -21.01
N HIS A 792 -5.26 38.67 -22.30
CA HIS A 792 -6.16 37.65 -22.85
C HIS A 792 -5.42 36.50 -23.52
N ARG A 793 -4.09 36.57 -23.68
CA ARG A 793 -3.31 35.61 -24.48
C ARG A 793 -2.00 35.20 -23.82
N ALA A 794 -1.65 33.93 -23.93
CA ALA A 794 -0.34 33.40 -23.55
C ALA A 794 0.15 32.34 -24.54
N VAL A 795 1.47 32.30 -24.78
CA VAL A 795 2.12 31.21 -25.51
C VAL A 795 2.61 30.18 -24.51
N LEU A 796 2.35 28.91 -24.83
CA LEU A 796 2.75 27.78 -24.01
C LEU A 796 3.43 26.73 -24.86
N THR A 797 4.42 26.06 -24.28
CA THR A 797 5.09 24.91 -24.89
C THR A 797 4.55 23.63 -24.27
N VAL A 798 4.30 22.62 -25.10
CA VAL A 798 3.81 21.32 -24.68
C VAL A 798 4.93 20.55 -23.99
N THR A 799 4.76 20.28 -22.71
CA THR A 799 5.67 19.47 -21.89
C THR A 799 5.23 18.01 -21.80
N GLN A 800 3.94 17.74 -22.01
CA GLN A 800 3.40 16.38 -22.16
C GLN A 800 2.44 16.31 -23.34
N ALA A 801 2.74 15.42 -24.29
CA ALA A 801 1.95 15.20 -25.49
C ALA A 801 0.56 14.62 -25.18
N GLY A 802 -0.38 14.85 -26.08
CA GLY A 802 -1.73 14.28 -26.01
C GLY A 802 -2.66 14.86 -27.06
N THR A 803 -3.96 14.67 -26.87
CA THR A 803 -4.99 15.14 -27.81
C THR A 803 -5.91 16.12 -27.10
N ILE A 804 -5.98 17.34 -27.63
CA ILE A 804 -6.86 18.41 -27.16
C ILE A 804 -8.16 18.36 -27.96
N ARG A 805 -9.28 18.50 -27.26
CA ARG A 805 -10.65 18.53 -27.77
C ARG A 805 -11.37 19.76 -27.22
N GLY A 806 -12.54 20.06 -27.78
CA GLY A 806 -13.48 21.00 -27.16
C GLY A 806 -13.97 20.50 -25.80
N ASP A 807 -14.40 21.43 -24.97
CA ASP A 807 -15.05 21.19 -23.67
C ASP A 807 -14.18 20.38 -22.68
N GLN A 808 -12.86 20.53 -22.79
CA GLN A 808 -11.90 19.94 -21.86
C GLN A 808 -11.52 20.94 -20.77
N ARG A 809 -11.49 20.47 -19.52
CA ARG A 809 -11.09 21.29 -18.38
C ARG A 809 -9.64 21.77 -18.46
N LEU A 810 -9.42 23.04 -18.14
CA LEU A 810 -8.13 23.68 -17.96
C LEU A 810 -7.86 23.85 -16.47
N THR A 811 -6.72 23.33 -16.02
CA THR A 811 -6.27 23.43 -14.63
C THR A 811 -4.97 24.22 -14.58
N PHE A 812 -4.89 25.20 -13.67
CA PHE A 812 -3.76 26.11 -13.49
C PHE A 812 -3.13 25.88 -12.11
N PRO A 813 -2.14 24.99 -11.98
CA PRO A 813 -1.64 24.56 -10.67
C PRO A 813 -0.89 25.65 -9.91
N ASP A 814 -0.25 26.56 -10.65
CA ASP A 814 0.58 27.65 -10.11
C ASP A 814 -0.20 28.95 -9.87
N ASN A 815 -1.53 28.92 -10.02
CA ASN A 815 -2.35 30.13 -10.07
C ASN A 815 -2.48 30.84 -8.72
N LYS A 816 -2.66 32.17 -8.77
CA LYS A 816 -2.81 33.07 -7.62
C LYS A 816 -4.22 33.66 -7.45
N GLU A 817 -5.17 33.49 -8.37
CA GLU A 817 -6.52 34.06 -8.19
C GLU A 817 -7.59 33.05 -7.76
N VAL A 818 -8.58 33.59 -7.04
CA VAL A 818 -9.68 32.93 -6.34
C VAL A 818 -10.64 32.31 -7.36
N HIS A 819 -10.89 31.01 -7.26
CA HIS A 819 -12.01 30.39 -7.96
C HIS A 819 -13.30 30.65 -7.18
N VAL A 820 -14.39 30.99 -7.89
CA VAL A 820 -15.72 30.97 -7.26
C VAL A 820 -16.00 29.50 -6.91
N ALA A 821 -16.03 29.20 -5.61
CA ALA A 821 -16.15 27.83 -5.09
C ALA A 821 -17.44 27.10 -5.53
N ILE A 822 -18.48 27.82 -5.95
CA ILE A 822 -19.73 27.23 -6.43
C ILE A 822 -20.26 27.95 -7.67
N SER A 823 -20.59 27.18 -8.73
CA SER A 823 -21.17 27.73 -9.96
C SER A 823 -22.68 28.00 -9.80
N GLN A 824 -23.27 28.79 -10.71
CA GLN A 824 -24.73 29.02 -10.69
C GLN A 824 -25.53 27.74 -10.95
N SER A 825 -25.02 26.84 -11.79
CA SER A 825 -25.61 25.52 -12.04
C SER A 825 -25.54 24.62 -10.81
N ASP A 826 -24.39 24.57 -10.14
CA ASP A 826 -24.24 23.85 -8.86
C ASP A 826 -25.28 24.36 -7.83
N LEU A 827 -25.45 25.68 -7.74
CA LEU A 827 -26.42 26.29 -6.83
C LEU A 827 -27.86 25.95 -7.16
N SER A 828 -28.27 25.96 -8.44
CA SER A 828 -29.64 25.62 -8.82
C SER A 828 -29.98 24.16 -8.50
N THR A 829 -29.09 23.23 -8.85
CA THR A 829 -29.29 21.80 -8.61
C THR A 829 -29.25 21.48 -7.12
N ALA A 830 -28.30 22.07 -6.38
CA ALA A 830 -28.23 21.91 -4.93
C ALA A 830 -29.51 22.45 -4.27
N SER A 831 -29.97 23.64 -4.66
CA SER A 831 -31.19 24.25 -4.08
C SER A 831 -32.43 23.40 -4.30
N GLU A 832 -32.58 22.80 -5.49
CA GLU A 832 -33.70 21.90 -5.78
C GLU A 832 -33.69 20.65 -4.88
N LEU A 833 -32.54 19.96 -4.80
CA LEU A 833 -32.40 18.73 -4.01
C LEU A 833 -32.48 18.98 -2.50
N ILE A 834 -32.00 20.14 -2.04
CA ILE A 834 -32.14 20.61 -0.67
C ILE A 834 -33.61 20.85 -0.33
N ALA A 835 -34.36 21.51 -1.20
CA ALA A 835 -35.79 21.78 -0.97
C ALA A 835 -36.60 20.48 -0.87
N LYS A 836 -36.17 19.43 -1.56
CA LYS A 836 -36.75 18.07 -1.48
C LYS A 836 -36.26 17.27 -0.26
N GLY A 837 -35.26 17.76 0.49
CA GLY A 837 -34.69 17.07 1.65
C GLY A 837 -33.90 15.81 1.28
N CYS A 838 -33.39 15.73 0.05
CA CYS A 838 -32.75 14.53 -0.49
C CYS A 838 -31.26 14.39 -0.11
N ILE A 839 -30.59 15.49 0.24
CA ILE A 839 -29.14 15.50 0.49
C ILE A 839 -28.81 15.73 1.97
N ASP A 840 -27.78 15.05 2.46
CA ASP A 840 -27.27 15.17 3.83
C ASP A 840 -25.95 15.97 3.88
N TYR A 841 -25.15 15.88 2.81
CA TYR A 841 -23.87 16.58 2.66
C TYR A 841 -23.76 17.30 1.32
N LEU A 842 -23.08 18.44 1.33
CA LEU A 842 -22.60 19.15 0.15
C LEU A 842 -21.07 19.13 0.17
N SER A 843 -20.46 18.43 -0.80
CA SER A 843 -19.02 18.47 -1.04
C SER A 843 -18.69 19.58 -2.00
N ILE A 844 -17.77 20.46 -1.61
CA ILE A 844 -17.48 21.70 -2.34
C ILE A 844 -16.06 21.61 -2.90
N SER A 845 -15.97 21.61 -4.22
CA SER A 845 -14.71 21.64 -4.97
C SER A 845 -14.03 23.01 -4.88
N ASN A 846 -12.70 23.03 -5.02
CA ASN A 846 -11.87 24.25 -5.13
C ASN A 846 -11.96 25.24 -3.94
N ILE A 847 -12.08 24.76 -2.69
CA ILE A 847 -12.03 25.64 -1.51
C ILE A 847 -10.60 26.11 -1.27
N ASP A 848 -10.35 27.42 -1.37
CA ASP A 848 -9.03 28.02 -1.11
C ASP A 848 -8.82 28.36 0.37
N SER A 849 -9.90 28.73 1.06
CA SER A 849 -9.85 29.30 2.40
C SER A 849 -11.07 28.98 3.27
N ALA A 850 -10.96 29.26 4.57
CA ALA A 850 -12.08 29.18 5.50
C ALA A 850 -13.24 30.14 5.14
N GLU A 851 -12.96 31.25 4.47
CA GLU A 851 -13.98 32.23 4.09
C GLU A 851 -14.95 31.67 3.04
N ASP A 852 -14.45 30.85 2.11
CA ASP A 852 -15.28 30.20 1.10
C ASP A 852 -16.32 29.28 1.76
N VAL A 853 -15.91 28.56 2.80
CA VAL A 853 -16.80 27.71 3.60
C VAL A 853 -17.86 28.54 4.34
N ARG A 854 -17.49 29.70 4.90
CA ARG A 854 -18.43 30.60 5.59
C ARG A 854 -19.47 31.17 4.64
N GLN A 855 -19.05 31.60 3.46
CA GLN A 855 -19.96 32.13 2.43
C GLN A 855 -21.01 31.08 2.06
N ILE A 856 -20.59 29.85 1.82
CA ILE A 856 -21.51 28.78 1.42
C ILE A 856 -22.43 28.39 2.58
N ARG A 857 -21.92 28.36 3.81
CA ARG A 857 -22.74 28.16 5.02
C ARG A 857 -23.78 29.28 5.18
N HIS A 858 -23.44 30.53 4.88
CA HIS A 858 -24.38 31.64 4.88
C HIS A 858 -25.47 31.47 3.82
N MET A 859 -25.11 31.07 2.59
CA MET A 859 -26.05 30.80 1.51
C MET A 859 -27.02 29.66 1.86
N LEU A 860 -26.51 28.54 2.39
CA LEU A 860 -27.35 27.44 2.87
C LEU A 860 -28.31 27.90 3.98
N SER A 861 -27.85 28.77 4.87
CA SER A 861 -28.69 29.32 5.95
C SER A 861 -29.83 30.19 5.40
N GLN A 862 -29.57 31.01 4.37
CA GLN A 862 -30.60 31.80 3.69
C GLN A 862 -31.64 30.94 2.99
N SER A 863 -31.25 29.78 2.46
CA SER A 863 -32.15 28.82 1.80
C SER A 863 -32.85 27.85 2.76
N GLY A 864 -32.73 28.02 4.08
CA GLY A 864 -33.33 27.12 5.08
C GLY A 864 -32.64 25.75 5.20
N ALA A 865 -31.43 25.63 4.63
CA ALA A 865 -30.67 24.41 4.46
C ALA A 865 -29.50 24.28 5.46
N SER A 866 -29.54 25.00 6.58
CA SER A 866 -28.48 25.01 7.60
C SER A 866 -28.19 23.65 8.24
N HIS A 867 -29.07 22.67 8.02
CA HIS A 867 -28.92 21.30 8.47
C HIS A 867 -28.02 20.44 7.57
N VAL A 868 -27.73 20.86 6.33
CA VAL A 868 -26.85 20.12 5.40
C VAL A 868 -25.38 20.31 5.83
N GLY A 869 -24.64 19.20 5.92
CA GLY A 869 -23.23 19.25 6.29
C GLY A 869 -22.33 19.70 5.12
N ILE A 870 -21.28 20.45 5.41
CA ILE A 870 -20.30 20.88 4.40
C ILE A 870 -19.04 20.02 4.49
N ILE A 871 -18.69 19.34 3.39
CA ILE A 871 -17.42 18.65 3.21
C ILE A 871 -16.54 19.47 2.28
N ALA A 872 -15.40 19.96 2.76
CA ALA A 872 -14.50 20.74 1.94
C ALA A 872 -13.53 19.85 1.15
N GLU A 873 -13.50 19.96 -0.17
CA GLU A 873 -12.52 19.27 -0.99
C GLU A 873 -11.19 20.02 -0.98
N VAL A 874 -10.17 19.38 -0.41
CA VAL A 874 -8.83 19.97 -0.22
C VAL A 874 -7.88 19.27 -1.19
N ALA A 875 -7.35 20.00 -2.17
CA ALA A 875 -6.45 19.41 -3.18
C ALA A 875 -5.25 20.29 -3.57
N HIS A 876 -5.29 21.59 -3.28
CA HIS A 876 -4.29 22.55 -3.75
C HIS A 876 -3.56 23.25 -2.60
N ARG A 877 -2.42 23.87 -2.92
CA ARG A 877 -1.46 24.40 -1.93
C ARG A 877 -2.06 25.42 -0.95
N ARG A 878 -3.01 26.24 -1.38
CA ARG A 878 -3.68 27.25 -0.53
C ARG A 878 -4.60 26.62 0.51
N ALA A 879 -5.51 25.73 0.08
CA ALA A 879 -6.33 24.95 1.00
C ALA A 879 -5.49 24.21 2.04
N LEU A 880 -4.37 23.61 1.62
CA LEU A 880 -3.44 22.94 2.53
C LEU A 880 -2.81 23.93 3.53
N ALA A 881 -2.45 25.14 3.11
CA ALA A 881 -1.89 26.16 3.98
C ALA A 881 -2.93 26.70 5.01
N ASP A 882 -4.19 26.86 4.61
CA ASP A 882 -5.28 27.35 5.47
C ASP A 882 -6.09 26.23 6.17
N ILE A 883 -5.57 24.99 6.14
CA ILE A 883 -6.33 23.79 6.54
C ILE A 883 -6.90 23.87 7.96
N ASN A 884 -6.16 24.48 8.90
CA ASN A 884 -6.61 24.57 10.28
C ASN A 884 -7.83 25.50 10.43
N HIS A 885 -7.96 26.52 9.57
CA HIS A 885 -9.11 27.42 9.58
C HIS A 885 -10.28 26.78 8.82
N ILE A 886 -10.01 26.13 7.68
CA ILE A 886 -11.01 25.34 6.94
C ILE A 886 -11.65 24.28 7.86
N LEU A 887 -10.84 23.55 8.62
CA LEU A 887 -11.34 22.52 9.56
C LEU A 887 -12.21 23.10 10.69
N ARG A 888 -12.04 24.37 11.07
CA ARG A 888 -12.93 25.00 12.07
C ARG A 888 -14.32 25.21 11.49
N GLU A 889 -14.40 25.68 10.24
CA GLU A 889 -15.65 26.07 9.58
C GLU A 889 -16.38 24.91 8.90
N ALA A 890 -15.66 23.92 8.36
CA ALA A 890 -16.24 22.76 7.66
C ALA A 890 -16.66 21.65 8.64
N ASP A 891 -17.63 20.82 8.24
CA ASP A 891 -18.05 19.64 9.02
C ASP A 891 -17.11 18.44 8.77
N GLY A 892 -16.43 18.45 7.63
CA GLY A 892 -15.37 17.52 7.27
C GLY A 892 -14.58 17.99 6.07
N ILE A 893 -13.58 17.22 5.70
CA ILE A 893 -12.81 17.42 4.47
C ILE A 893 -12.76 16.11 3.67
N ILE A 894 -12.59 16.25 2.36
CA ILE A 894 -12.32 15.14 1.44
C ILE A 894 -11.05 15.43 0.65
N PHE A 895 -10.23 14.39 0.45
CA PHE A 895 -9.02 14.47 -0.37
C PHE A 895 -9.11 13.43 -1.49
N GLN A 896 -9.23 13.88 -2.73
CA GLN A 896 -9.30 13.02 -3.91
C GLN A 896 -7.97 13.03 -4.67
N ALA A 897 -7.22 11.93 -4.60
CA ALA A 897 -5.93 11.72 -5.26
C ALA A 897 -6.01 11.92 -6.78
N SER A 898 -7.13 11.50 -7.39
CA SER A 898 -7.41 11.63 -8.82
C SER A 898 -7.45 13.09 -9.31
N LYS A 899 -7.82 14.04 -8.43
CA LYS A 899 -7.79 15.48 -8.70
C LYS A 899 -6.51 16.15 -8.18
N ALA A 900 -6.02 15.72 -7.01
CA ALA A 900 -4.83 16.30 -6.39
C ALA A 900 -3.56 16.18 -7.24
N VAL A 901 -3.45 15.14 -8.08
CA VAL A 901 -2.31 14.95 -9.02
C VAL A 901 -2.11 16.11 -9.99
N LEU A 902 -3.13 16.94 -10.21
CA LEU A 902 -3.01 18.15 -11.03
C LEU A 902 -2.37 19.31 -10.28
N HIS A 903 -2.37 19.30 -8.94
CA HIS A 903 -1.96 20.42 -8.08
C HIS A 903 -0.70 20.15 -7.26
N MET A 904 -0.24 18.91 -7.18
CA MET A 904 0.97 18.51 -6.44
C MET A 904 1.69 17.34 -7.11
N PRO A 905 2.99 17.12 -6.79
CA PRO A 905 3.72 15.96 -7.26
C PRO A 905 3.03 14.67 -6.85
N ALA A 906 3.00 13.68 -7.74
CA ALA A 906 2.22 12.46 -7.56
C ALA A 906 2.73 11.62 -6.37
N GLU A 907 4.04 11.62 -6.13
CA GLU A 907 4.73 11.03 -4.97
C GLU A 907 4.33 11.67 -3.62
N SER A 908 3.80 12.89 -3.63
CA SER A 908 3.39 13.62 -2.43
C SER A 908 1.94 13.37 -2.03
N ILE A 909 1.11 12.83 -2.94
CA ILE A 909 -0.32 12.57 -2.73
C ILE A 909 -0.57 11.64 -1.53
N PRO A 910 0.08 10.47 -1.39
CA PRO A 910 -0.17 9.59 -0.24
C PRO A 910 0.20 10.27 1.08
N MET A 911 1.17 11.17 1.04
CA MET A 911 1.64 11.92 2.20
C MET A 911 0.65 13.02 2.60
N ALA A 912 0.18 13.81 1.63
CA ALA A 912 -0.86 14.81 1.84
C ALA A 912 -2.13 14.17 2.42
N GLN A 913 -2.52 13.00 1.91
CA GLN A 913 -3.66 12.24 2.44
C GLN A 913 -3.50 11.90 3.92
N ARG A 914 -2.36 11.30 4.33
CA ARG A 914 -2.10 10.97 5.75
C ARG A 914 -2.04 12.22 6.64
N TRP A 915 -1.42 13.28 6.14
CA TRP A 915 -1.31 14.55 6.88
C TRP A 915 -2.68 15.16 7.14
N LEU A 916 -3.52 15.23 6.11
CA LEU A 916 -4.90 15.71 6.23
C LEU A 916 -5.75 14.81 7.13
N ALA A 917 -5.61 13.49 7.03
CA ALA A 917 -6.27 12.55 7.93
C ALA A 917 -5.91 12.84 9.39
N THR A 918 -4.63 13.11 9.66
CA THR A 918 -4.14 13.46 11.00
C THR A 918 -4.71 14.80 11.47
N LYS A 919 -4.67 15.85 10.63
CA LYS A 919 -5.21 17.18 10.96
C LYS A 919 -6.71 17.15 11.23
N ALA A 920 -7.48 16.53 10.35
CA ALA A 920 -8.92 16.38 10.50
C ALA A 920 -9.27 15.56 11.74
N ARG A 921 -8.54 14.47 12.00
CA ARG A 921 -8.70 13.68 13.22
C ARG A 921 -8.43 14.54 14.45
N MET A 922 -7.31 15.27 14.53
CA MET A 922 -7.01 16.14 15.67
C MET A 922 -8.11 17.18 15.92
N ALA A 923 -8.68 17.74 14.85
CA ALA A 923 -9.80 18.68 14.90
C ALA A 923 -11.17 18.02 15.22
N GLY A 924 -11.25 16.69 15.28
CA GLY A 924 -12.52 15.97 15.49
C GLY A 924 -13.48 16.05 14.31
N LYS A 925 -12.96 16.25 13.09
CA LYS A 925 -13.74 16.42 11.85
C LYS A 925 -13.68 15.17 10.97
N ILE A 926 -14.70 15.00 10.13
CA ILE A 926 -14.76 13.89 9.17
C ILE A 926 -13.62 14.04 8.15
N PHE A 927 -12.97 12.93 7.83
CA PHE A 927 -11.95 12.85 6.78
C PHE A 927 -12.32 11.72 5.83
N LEU A 928 -12.62 12.08 4.59
CA LEU A 928 -12.91 11.14 3.51
C LEU A 928 -11.69 11.08 2.58
N SER A 929 -11.20 9.87 2.34
CA SER A 929 -10.07 9.62 1.44
C SER A 929 -10.58 9.05 0.13
N GLY A 930 -10.27 9.70 -0.99
CA GLY A 930 -10.45 9.17 -2.34
C GLY A 930 -9.09 8.85 -2.93
N PRO A 931 -8.51 7.66 -2.72
CA PRO A 931 -7.15 7.35 -3.16
C PRO A 931 -7.05 7.06 -4.67
N GLY A 932 -8.10 7.31 -5.46
CA GLY A 932 -8.11 7.06 -6.91
C GLY A 932 -8.52 5.65 -7.30
N ILE A 933 -9.34 4.98 -6.48
CA ILE A 933 -9.77 3.58 -6.74
C ILE A 933 -10.76 3.55 -7.91
N SER A 934 -10.47 2.73 -8.91
CA SER A 934 -11.32 2.54 -10.08
C SER A 934 -11.60 1.08 -10.28
N LEU A 935 -12.73 0.62 -9.78
CA LEU A 935 -13.17 -0.78 -9.92
C LEU A 935 -13.68 -1.09 -11.35
N ALA A 936 -13.78 -0.08 -12.22
CA ALA A 936 -13.93 -0.27 -13.65
C ALA A 936 -12.63 -0.85 -14.26
N GLY A 937 -12.73 -2.01 -14.91
CA GLY A 937 -11.58 -2.84 -15.32
C GLY A 937 -10.43 -2.10 -16.03
N GLY A 938 -9.22 -2.60 -15.85
CA GLY A 938 -7.98 -2.03 -16.41
C GLY A 938 -7.01 -1.45 -15.38
N SER A 939 -7.42 -1.37 -14.10
CA SER A 939 -6.59 -0.97 -12.95
C SER A 939 -5.79 -2.14 -12.35
N ASN A 940 -4.81 -1.81 -11.50
CA ASN A 940 -4.01 -2.78 -10.76
C ASN A 940 -4.72 -3.12 -9.43
N PRO A 941 -5.35 -4.30 -9.30
CA PRO A 941 -6.16 -4.64 -8.13
C PRO A 941 -5.31 -4.70 -6.86
N LEU A 942 -4.03 -5.09 -6.94
CA LEU A 942 -3.16 -5.16 -5.76
C LEU A 942 -2.79 -3.76 -5.24
N ALA A 943 -2.55 -2.79 -6.12
CA ALA A 943 -2.31 -1.42 -5.73
C ALA A 943 -3.57 -0.75 -5.15
N GLU A 944 -4.76 -1.07 -5.67
CA GLU A 944 -6.02 -0.63 -5.08
C GLU A 944 -6.21 -1.16 -3.66
N GLN A 945 -5.99 -2.47 -3.44
CA GLN A 945 -6.08 -3.06 -2.09
C GLN A 945 -5.05 -2.46 -1.13
N SER A 946 -3.80 -2.25 -1.58
CA SER A 946 -2.78 -1.55 -0.78
C SER A 946 -3.21 -0.13 -0.43
N SER A 947 -3.79 0.61 -1.38
CA SER A 947 -4.27 1.98 -1.17
C SER A 947 -5.44 2.04 -0.19
N ILE A 948 -6.39 1.08 -0.28
CA ILE A 948 -7.50 0.91 0.67
C ILE A 948 -6.98 0.63 2.07
N ALA A 949 -6.06 -0.33 2.21
CA ALA A 949 -5.47 -0.69 3.49
C ALA A 949 -4.66 0.48 4.08
N ALA A 950 -3.90 1.21 3.27
CA ALA A 950 -3.16 2.39 3.68
C ALA A 950 -4.09 3.49 4.20
N ALA A 951 -5.13 3.86 3.44
CA ALA A 951 -6.10 4.87 3.86
C ALA A 951 -6.83 4.50 5.17
N CYS A 952 -7.14 3.22 5.36
CA CYS A 952 -7.72 2.71 6.60
C CYS A 952 -6.75 2.82 7.78
N LEU A 953 -5.49 2.40 7.60
CA LEU A 953 -4.44 2.48 8.63
C LEU A 953 -4.08 3.94 8.97
N ASP A 954 -4.22 4.85 8.01
CA ASP A 954 -4.08 6.30 8.18
C ASP A 954 -5.23 6.94 8.96
N CYS A 955 -6.15 6.12 9.48
CA CYS A 955 -7.30 6.52 10.25
C CYS A 955 -8.27 7.39 9.42
N SER A 956 -8.54 7.04 8.16
CA SER A 956 -9.64 7.69 7.42
C SER A 956 -11.00 7.35 8.03
N HIS A 957 -11.96 8.29 7.97
CA HIS A 957 -13.34 8.01 8.42
C HIS A 957 -14.08 7.20 7.36
N GLY A 958 -13.82 7.47 6.08
CA GLY A 958 -14.33 6.67 4.98
C GLY A 958 -13.46 6.74 3.73
N ILE A 959 -13.67 5.77 2.84
CA ILE A 959 -12.99 5.64 1.56
C ILE A 959 -13.99 5.84 0.44
N LEU A 960 -13.67 6.77 -0.47
CA LEU A 960 -14.41 7.01 -1.71
C LEU A 960 -13.85 6.13 -2.83
N ILE A 961 -14.75 5.39 -3.47
CA ILE A 961 -14.51 4.67 -4.71
C ILE A 961 -14.90 5.60 -5.86
N ASP A 962 -13.91 6.04 -6.64
CA ASP A 962 -14.08 7.06 -7.67
C ASP A 962 -14.84 6.53 -8.88
N ARG A 963 -14.68 5.25 -9.23
CA ARG A 963 -15.42 4.60 -10.32
C ARG A 963 -15.81 3.16 -10.01
N LEU A 964 -17.07 2.84 -10.28
CA LEU A 964 -17.63 1.49 -10.18
C LEU A 964 -17.58 0.75 -11.53
N PRO A 965 -17.69 -0.59 -11.55
CA PRO A 965 -17.97 -1.33 -12.77
C PRO A 965 -19.31 -0.87 -13.36
N GLY A 966 -19.41 -0.71 -14.68
CA GLY A 966 -20.66 -0.28 -15.32
C GLY A 966 -21.82 -1.27 -15.12
N ALA A 967 -23.06 -0.78 -15.25
CA ALA A 967 -24.31 -1.49 -14.92
C ALA A 967 -24.57 -2.85 -15.62
N VAL A 968 -23.74 -3.28 -16.58
CA VAL A 968 -23.99 -4.47 -17.41
C VAL A 968 -23.74 -5.79 -16.63
N HIS A 969 -23.09 -5.76 -15.47
CA HIS A 969 -22.74 -6.96 -14.71
C HIS A 969 -22.90 -6.83 -13.17
N PRO A 970 -24.11 -7.04 -12.61
CA PRO A 970 -24.36 -6.96 -11.15
C PRO A 970 -23.44 -7.82 -10.27
N ARG A 971 -23.01 -8.99 -10.78
CA ARG A 971 -22.06 -9.88 -10.07
C ARG A 971 -20.67 -9.26 -9.91
N GLN A 972 -20.24 -8.42 -10.85
CA GLN A 972 -18.93 -7.75 -10.78
C GLN A 972 -18.92 -6.66 -9.71
N ILE A 973 -20.02 -5.90 -9.58
CA ILE A 973 -20.20 -4.91 -8.51
C ILE A 973 -20.14 -5.60 -7.14
N GLU A 974 -20.88 -6.70 -6.97
CA GLU A 974 -20.88 -7.46 -5.71
C GLU A 974 -19.49 -7.99 -5.34
N ALA A 975 -18.78 -8.59 -6.29
CA ALA A 975 -17.44 -9.13 -6.06
C ALA A 975 -16.43 -8.03 -5.70
N ALA A 976 -16.43 -6.93 -6.46
CA ALA A 976 -15.52 -5.80 -6.22
C ALA A 976 -15.82 -5.12 -4.88
N TRP A 977 -17.10 -4.85 -4.59
CA TRP A 977 -17.53 -4.25 -3.32
C TRP A 977 -17.19 -5.12 -2.12
N THR A 978 -17.42 -6.43 -2.24
CA THR A 978 -17.08 -7.40 -1.20
C THR A 978 -15.58 -7.44 -0.93
N SER A 979 -14.75 -7.37 -1.98
CA SER A 979 -13.29 -7.28 -1.85
C SER A 979 -12.85 -6.05 -1.04
N VAL A 980 -13.35 -4.87 -1.38
CA VAL A 980 -13.05 -3.62 -0.64
C VAL A 980 -13.50 -3.73 0.82
N LYS A 981 -14.69 -4.28 1.07
CA LYS A 981 -15.22 -4.49 2.42
C LYS A 981 -14.30 -5.37 3.26
N TRP A 982 -13.80 -6.46 2.71
CA TRP A 982 -12.88 -7.36 3.43
C TRP A 982 -11.53 -6.71 3.71
N ALA A 983 -10.97 -5.97 2.75
CA ALA A 983 -9.71 -5.25 2.94
C ALA A 983 -9.81 -4.23 4.08
N LEU A 984 -10.91 -3.47 4.13
CA LEU A 984 -11.20 -2.55 5.23
C LEU A 984 -11.31 -3.27 6.57
N GLN A 985 -12.12 -4.33 6.66
CA GLN A 985 -12.30 -5.08 7.90
C GLN A 985 -10.98 -5.68 8.42
N ARG A 986 -10.14 -6.21 7.52
CA ARG A 986 -8.83 -6.75 7.88
C ARG A 986 -7.88 -5.66 8.35
N ALA A 987 -7.84 -4.52 7.64
CA ALA A 987 -7.01 -3.39 8.02
C ALA A 987 -7.42 -2.82 9.39
N GLU A 988 -8.71 -2.76 9.69
CA GLU A 988 -9.23 -2.39 11.01
C GLU A 988 -8.78 -3.35 12.10
N ILE A 989 -8.91 -4.67 11.88
CA ILE A 989 -8.49 -5.68 12.86
C ILE A 989 -7.00 -5.57 13.17
N ALA A 990 -6.16 -5.38 12.14
CA ALA A 990 -4.73 -5.20 12.32
C ALA A 990 -4.38 -3.86 13.00
N GLY A 991 -5.09 -2.79 12.65
CA GLY A 991 -4.89 -1.44 13.23
C GLY A 991 -5.42 -1.28 14.66
N CYS A 992 -6.40 -2.08 15.08
CA CYS A 992 -7.10 -1.97 16.37
C CYS A 992 -6.21 -2.28 17.60
N HIS A 993 -5.01 -2.84 17.43
CA HIS A 993 -4.18 -3.28 18.58
C HIS A 993 -3.03 -2.29 18.94
N PRO A 994 -2.36 -1.59 18.00
CA PRO A 994 -1.35 -0.58 18.34
C PRO A 994 -1.91 0.85 18.43
N SER A 995 -2.81 1.26 17.53
CA SER A 995 -3.13 2.69 17.34
C SER A 995 -3.92 3.32 18.50
N ALA A 996 -4.87 2.60 19.11
CA ALA A 996 -5.60 3.10 20.27
C ALA A 996 -4.70 3.20 21.51
N THR A 997 -3.88 2.19 21.79
CA THR A 997 -3.04 2.13 23.00
C THR A 997 -1.77 2.98 22.88
N GLN A 998 -1.13 3.00 21.70
CA GLN A 998 0.06 3.82 21.45
C GLN A 998 -0.29 5.28 21.32
N TYR A 999 -1.43 5.64 20.73
CA TYR A 999 -1.89 7.03 20.76
C TYR A 999 -2.46 7.44 22.12
N ILE A 1000 -3.06 6.56 22.93
CA ILE A 1000 -3.37 6.89 24.34
C ILE A 1000 -2.08 7.17 25.14
N ARG A 1001 -0.97 6.48 24.80
CA ARG A 1001 0.36 6.76 25.34
C ARG A 1001 0.97 8.05 24.80
N ASP A 1002 0.88 8.30 23.50
CA ASP A 1002 1.40 9.54 22.87
C ASP A 1002 0.51 10.75 23.19
N ALA A 1003 -0.78 10.54 23.49
CA ALA A 1003 -1.73 11.55 23.96
C ALA A 1003 -1.34 12.15 25.32
N VAL A 1004 -0.34 11.59 26.01
CA VAL A 1004 0.36 12.28 27.11
C VAL A 1004 0.96 13.62 26.63
N THR A 1005 1.14 13.82 25.31
CA THR A 1005 1.53 15.12 24.70
C THR A 1005 0.36 15.97 24.19
N ILE A 1006 -0.88 15.46 24.12
CA ILE A 1006 -2.04 16.24 23.68
C ILE A 1006 -2.66 16.91 24.90
N LYS A 1007 -2.48 18.23 24.99
CA LYS A 1007 -3.16 19.04 25.99
C LYS A 1007 -4.66 19.09 25.63
N MET A 1008 -5.47 18.35 26.39
CA MET A 1008 -6.93 18.40 26.29
C MET A 1008 -7.37 19.86 26.45
N GLN A 1009 -8.20 20.36 25.54
CA GLN A 1009 -8.59 21.77 25.47
C GLN A 1009 -9.82 22.06 26.33
N ASP A 1010 -10.72 21.08 26.50
CA ASP A 1010 -11.97 21.26 27.22
C ASP A 1010 -12.46 19.99 27.99
N GLY A 1011 -13.57 20.15 28.72
CA GLY A 1011 -14.19 19.08 29.52
C GLY A 1011 -14.79 17.92 28.69
N PRO A 1012 -15.58 18.18 27.63
CA PRO A 1012 -16.10 17.15 26.73
C PRO A 1012 -15.01 16.23 26.15
N GLU A 1013 -13.88 16.82 25.75
CA GLU A 1013 -12.72 16.09 25.23
C GLU A 1013 -12.10 15.16 26.29
N ALA A 1014 -11.94 15.64 27.53
CA ALA A 1014 -11.45 14.82 28.64
C ALA A 1014 -12.39 13.64 28.95
N ILE A 1015 -13.71 13.85 28.85
CA ILE A 1015 -14.71 12.80 29.09
C ILE A 1015 -14.71 11.78 27.95
N ALA A 1016 -14.60 12.21 26.70
CA ALA A 1016 -14.45 11.30 25.56
C ALA A 1016 -13.19 10.43 25.72
N TYR A 1017 -12.07 11.02 26.15
CA TYR A 1017 -10.84 10.28 26.45
C TYR A 1017 -11.04 9.26 27.57
N ALA A 1018 -11.65 9.67 28.68
CA ALA A 1018 -11.96 8.78 29.80
C ALA A 1018 -12.90 7.64 29.38
N ALA A 1019 -13.87 7.89 28.51
CA ALA A 1019 -14.80 6.89 28.01
C ALA A 1019 -14.13 5.82 27.16
N VAL A 1020 -13.26 6.22 26.23
CA VAL A 1020 -12.49 5.26 25.40
C VAL A 1020 -11.54 4.45 26.28
N ARG A 1021 -10.89 5.07 27.26
CA ARG A 1021 -10.01 4.37 28.19
C ARG A 1021 -10.76 3.41 29.11
N ALA A 1022 -11.87 3.84 29.69
CA ALA A 1022 -12.75 2.99 30.48
C ALA A 1022 -13.29 1.81 29.66
N CYS A 1023 -13.59 2.03 28.37
CA CYS A 1023 -13.99 0.94 27.47
C CYS A 1023 -12.91 -0.12 27.30
N ILE A 1024 -11.65 0.29 27.18
CA ILE A 1024 -10.49 -0.62 27.08
C ILE A 1024 -10.31 -1.37 28.40
N ASP A 1025 -10.22 -0.64 29.51
CA ASP A 1025 -9.88 -1.18 30.83
C ASP A 1025 -10.98 -2.09 31.40
N SER A 1026 -12.25 -1.80 31.13
CA SER A 1026 -13.39 -2.62 31.57
C SER A 1026 -13.78 -3.72 30.59
N GLU A 1027 -13.07 -3.85 29.47
CA GLU A 1027 -13.46 -4.68 28.35
C GLU A 1027 -14.93 -4.47 27.95
N ALA A 1028 -15.43 -3.25 27.86
CA ALA A 1028 -16.80 -2.98 27.42
C ALA A 1028 -17.03 -3.46 25.97
N ALA A 1029 -18.22 -3.94 25.65
CA ALA A 1029 -18.58 -4.44 24.33
C ALA A 1029 -18.81 -3.32 23.31
N LEU A 1030 -19.33 -2.18 23.74
CA LEU A 1030 -19.61 -1.01 22.90
C LEU A 1030 -19.70 0.27 23.74
N ILE A 1031 -19.72 1.42 23.05
CA ILE A 1031 -20.00 2.73 23.64
C ILE A 1031 -21.40 3.19 23.20
N ILE A 1032 -22.28 3.60 24.13
CA ILE A 1032 -23.55 4.24 23.79
C ILE A 1032 -23.39 5.74 24.01
N THR A 1033 -23.50 6.51 22.93
CA THR A 1033 -23.36 7.96 22.94
C THR A 1033 -24.73 8.60 22.69
N ILE A 1034 -25.28 9.32 23.66
CA ILE A 1034 -26.49 10.11 23.45
C ILE A 1034 -26.07 11.52 23.02
N SER A 1035 -26.44 11.92 21.80
CA SER A 1035 -25.97 13.17 21.20
C SER A 1035 -26.96 13.75 20.20
N GLN A 1036 -27.35 15.02 20.41
CA GLN A 1036 -28.27 15.74 19.52
C GLN A 1036 -27.55 16.49 18.40
N THR A 1037 -26.36 17.05 18.68
CA THR A 1037 -25.56 17.81 17.71
C THR A 1037 -24.52 16.95 17.00
N GLY A 1038 -24.24 15.75 17.50
CA GLY A 1038 -23.19 14.86 17.00
C GLY A 1038 -21.79 15.11 17.58
N HIS A 1039 -21.58 16.23 18.29
CA HIS A 1039 -20.26 16.65 18.76
C HIS A 1039 -19.55 15.60 19.65
N THR A 1040 -20.22 15.08 20.68
CA THR A 1040 -19.65 14.05 21.56
C THR A 1040 -19.28 12.77 20.80
N ALA A 1041 -20.10 12.37 19.82
CA ALA A 1041 -19.82 11.20 19.00
C ALA A 1041 -18.57 11.39 18.12
N ALA A 1042 -18.37 12.60 17.60
CA ALA A 1042 -17.17 12.96 16.84
C ALA A 1042 -15.90 12.96 17.70
N LEU A 1043 -15.96 13.49 18.93
CA LEU A 1043 -14.84 13.45 19.88
C LEU A 1043 -14.45 12.02 20.27
N ILE A 1044 -15.43 11.13 20.44
CA ILE A 1044 -15.18 9.70 20.68
C ILE A 1044 -14.59 9.06 19.42
N ALA A 1045 -15.17 9.28 18.24
CA ALA A 1045 -14.69 8.71 16.98
C ALA A 1045 -13.23 9.11 16.69
N ARG A 1046 -12.86 10.36 17.00
CA ARG A 1046 -11.50 10.90 16.88
C ARG A 1046 -10.45 10.06 17.62
N LEU A 1047 -10.82 9.51 18.78
CA LEU A 1047 -9.94 8.69 19.61
C LEU A 1047 -9.83 7.24 19.13
N ARG A 1048 -10.54 6.87 18.05
CA ARG A 1048 -10.52 5.55 17.39
C ARG A 1048 -10.73 4.39 18.39
N PRO A 1049 -11.89 4.35 19.06
CA PRO A 1049 -12.18 3.29 20.03
C PRO A 1049 -12.10 1.89 19.40
N PRO A 1050 -11.62 0.88 20.16
CA PRO A 1050 -11.54 -0.49 19.68
C PRO A 1050 -12.92 -1.14 19.52
N VAL A 1051 -13.99 -0.51 20.01
CA VAL A 1051 -15.38 -0.96 19.86
C VAL A 1051 -16.21 0.01 19.02
N THR A 1052 -17.34 -0.47 18.52
CA THR A 1052 -18.35 0.36 17.85
C THR A 1052 -19.06 1.26 18.86
N GLN A 1053 -19.43 2.47 18.44
CA GLN A 1053 -20.32 3.35 19.20
C GLN A 1053 -21.72 3.38 18.58
N ILE A 1054 -22.74 3.26 19.41
CA ILE A 1054 -24.13 3.49 19.02
C ILE A 1054 -24.47 4.92 19.41
N VAL A 1055 -24.79 5.76 18.42
CA VAL A 1055 -25.12 7.16 18.64
C VAL A 1055 -26.64 7.30 18.62
N VAL A 1056 -27.22 7.63 19.76
CA VAL A 1056 -28.67 7.82 19.87
C VAL A 1056 -29.02 9.30 19.72
N THR A 1057 -29.94 9.58 18.81
CA THR A 1057 -30.39 10.94 18.47
C THR A 1057 -31.88 10.94 18.16
N SER A 1058 -32.58 12.06 18.36
CA SER A 1058 -33.96 12.21 17.88
C SER A 1058 -34.06 12.88 16.50
N ASN A 1059 -32.92 13.26 15.91
CA ASN A 1059 -32.88 13.92 14.62
C ASN A 1059 -32.41 12.95 13.53
N ALA A 1060 -33.33 12.56 12.64
CA ALA A 1060 -33.04 11.63 11.55
C ALA A 1060 -31.95 12.13 10.58
N SER A 1061 -31.92 13.43 10.28
CA SER A 1061 -30.87 14.03 9.44
C SER A 1061 -29.50 13.98 10.12
N GLN A 1062 -29.45 14.27 11.42
CA GLN A 1062 -28.20 14.09 12.19
C GLN A 1062 -27.78 12.63 12.25
N GLY A 1063 -28.72 11.70 12.41
CA GLY A 1063 -28.44 10.27 12.36
C GLY A 1063 -27.74 9.86 11.06
N ARG A 1064 -28.26 10.29 9.90
CA ARG A 1064 -27.63 10.01 8.60
C ARG A 1064 -26.24 10.65 8.45
N LYS A 1065 -26.05 11.86 8.97
CA LYS A 1065 -24.72 12.51 8.98
C LYS A 1065 -23.73 11.74 9.86
N LEU A 1066 -24.17 11.28 11.02
CA LEU A 1066 -23.37 10.46 11.92
C LEU A 1066 -22.97 9.11 11.31
N SER A 1067 -23.70 8.61 10.31
CA SER A 1067 -23.27 7.45 9.51
C SER A 1067 -21.92 7.66 8.81
N GLY A 1068 -21.49 8.91 8.58
CA GLY A 1068 -20.16 9.24 8.04
C GLY A 1068 -19.01 9.18 9.06
N LEU A 1069 -19.30 9.02 10.37
CA LEU A 1069 -18.29 8.94 11.42
C LEU A 1069 -17.77 7.51 11.61
N PHE A 1070 -16.47 7.43 11.91
CA PHE A 1070 -15.75 6.19 12.14
C PHE A 1070 -16.34 5.44 13.33
N GLY A 1071 -16.72 4.18 13.09
CA GLY A 1071 -17.25 3.29 14.12
C GLY A 1071 -18.56 3.75 14.74
N ALA A 1072 -19.24 4.75 14.17
CA ALA A 1072 -20.53 5.23 14.64
C ALA A 1072 -21.69 4.57 13.90
N GLU A 1073 -22.69 4.17 14.67
CA GLU A 1073 -23.97 3.64 14.19
C GLU A 1073 -25.09 4.47 14.80
N ALA A 1074 -25.79 5.23 13.96
CA ALA A 1074 -26.86 6.10 14.42
C ALA A 1074 -28.15 5.31 14.67
N PHE A 1075 -28.77 5.57 15.81
CA PHE A 1075 -30.09 5.05 16.17
C PHE A 1075 -31.02 6.23 16.42
N VAL A 1076 -32.04 6.38 15.56
CA VAL A 1076 -32.99 7.49 15.63
C VAL A 1076 -34.17 7.09 16.50
N VAL A 1077 -34.44 7.87 17.55
CA VAL A 1077 -35.59 7.70 18.43
C VAL A 1077 -36.58 8.85 18.28
N ASN A 1078 -37.84 8.63 18.63
CA ASN A 1078 -38.86 9.68 18.47
C ASN A 1078 -38.64 10.85 19.45
N ASP A 1079 -38.19 10.57 20.67
CA ASP A 1079 -37.87 11.60 21.67
C ASP A 1079 -36.79 11.13 22.64
N VAL A 1080 -36.11 12.08 23.30
CA VAL A 1080 -35.06 11.84 24.30
C VAL A 1080 -35.48 12.47 25.63
N ASP A 1081 -36.58 11.98 26.19
CA ASP A 1081 -37.16 12.49 27.45
C ASP A 1081 -36.22 12.32 28.66
N SER A 1082 -35.56 11.17 28.72
CA SER A 1082 -34.55 10.89 29.74
C SER A 1082 -33.53 9.87 29.25
N VAL A 1083 -32.32 9.94 29.80
CA VAL A 1083 -31.26 8.97 29.53
C VAL A 1083 -31.76 7.54 29.77
N ALA A 1084 -32.47 7.28 30.88
CA ALA A 1084 -32.98 5.95 31.21
C ALA A 1084 -34.01 5.42 30.18
N ALA A 1085 -34.88 6.30 29.65
CA ALA A 1085 -35.91 5.92 28.69
C ALA A 1085 -35.33 5.47 27.33
N VAL A 1086 -34.17 5.99 26.96
CA VAL A 1086 -33.54 5.75 25.65
C VAL A 1086 -32.53 4.60 25.68
N MET A 1087 -32.02 4.24 26.85
CA MET A 1087 -31.00 3.21 27.01
C MET A 1087 -31.49 1.79 26.70
N GLU A 1088 -32.68 1.39 27.16
CA GLU A 1088 -33.20 0.04 26.86
C GLU A 1088 -33.48 -0.18 25.36
N PRO A 1089 -34.13 0.76 24.65
CA PRO A 1089 -34.23 0.70 23.18
C PRO A 1089 -32.87 0.63 22.48
N ALA A 1090 -31.89 1.41 22.94
CA ALA A 1090 -30.54 1.40 22.35
C ALA A 1090 -29.81 0.06 22.57
N LYS A 1091 -29.94 -0.55 23.76
CA LYS A 1091 -29.41 -1.89 24.04
C LYS A 1091 -30.10 -2.96 23.20
N GLU A 1092 -31.41 -2.86 23.02
CA GLU A 1092 -32.16 -3.83 22.22
C GLU A 1092 -31.81 -3.73 20.73
N ALA A 1093 -31.65 -2.50 20.21
CA ALA A 1093 -31.10 -2.27 18.88
C ALA A 1093 -29.67 -2.82 18.73
N ALA A 1094 -28.82 -2.65 19.75
CA ALA A 1094 -27.49 -3.24 19.76
C ALA A 1094 -27.53 -4.78 19.71
N ARG A 1095 -28.48 -5.41 20.42
CA ARG A 1095 -28.66 -6.87 20.41
C ARG A 1095 -29.17 -7.37 19.06
N SER A 1096 -30.14 -6.70 18.45
CA SER A 1096 -30.68 -7.09 17.15
C SER A 1096 -29.63 -6.99 16.03
N LEU A 1097 -28.71 -6.03 16.13
CA LEU A 1097 -27.55 -5.89 15.26
C LEU A 1097 -26.39 -6.85 15.59
N GLY A 1098 -26.52 -7.66 16.64
CA GLY A 1098 -25.49 -8.63 17.07
C GLY A 1098 -24.28 -8.00 17.78
N LEU A 1099 -24.35 -6.72 18.16
CA LEU A 1099 -23.26 -5.96 18.78
C LEU A 1099 -23.17 -6.14 20.31
N LEU A 1100 -24.25 -6.59 20.96
CA LEU A 1100 -24.34 -6.71 22.42
C LEU A 1100 -24.94 -8.06 22.84
N ARG A 1101 -24.39 -8.68 23.89
CA ARG A 1101 -24.90 -9.90 24.53
C ARG A 1101 -25.21 -9.65 26.01
N MET A 1102 -26.08 -10.47 26.59
CA MET A 1102 -26.39 -10.43 28.03
C MET A 1102 -25.12 -10.60 28.87
N GLY A 1103 -24.97 -9.74 29.90
CA GLY A 1103 -23.83 -9.74 30.83
C GLY A 1103 -22.57 -9.03 30.32
N GLN A 1104 -22.63 -8.34 29.18
CA GLN A 1104 -21.51 -7.54 28.67
C GLN A 1104 -21.60 -6.08 29.11
N MET A 1105 -20.49 -5.54 29.59
CA MET A 1105 -20.37 -4.14 29.99
C MET A 1105 -20.49 -3.19 28.80
N VAL A 1106 -21.06 -2.01 29.03
CA VAL A 1106 -21.22 -0.92 28.07
C VAL A 1106 -20.75 0.38 28.71
N VAL A 1107 -20.02 1.21 27.96
CA VAL A 1107 -19.72 2.58 28.38
C VAL A 1107 -20.79 3.50 27.83
N GLN A 1108 -21.42 4.27 28.70
CA GLN A 1108 -22.42 5.26 28.32
C GLN A 1108 -21.83 6.66 28.43
N VAL A 1109 -22.04 7.48 27.41
CA VAL A 1109 -21.66 8.90 27.38
C VAL A 1109 -22.87 9.72 26.92
N HIS A 1110 -23.15 10.83 27.59
CA HIS A 1110 -24.20 11.75 27.17
C HIS A 1110 -23.73 13.20 27.21
N GLY A 1111 -24.09 13.96 26.17
CA GLY A 1111 -23.91 15.42 26.11
C GLY A 1111 -25.21 16.16 26.42
N ARG A 1112 -25.14 17.24 27.19
CA ARG A 1112 -26.27 18.12 27.53
C ARG A 1112 -25.88 19.57 27.27
N ASN A 1113 -26.66 20.28 26.46
CA ASN A 1113 -26.50 21.73 26.29
C ASN A 1113 -26.83 22.42 27.62
N GLN A 1114 -25.93 23.26 28.12
CA GLN A 1114 -26.28 24.13 29.25
C GLN A 1114 -27.05 25.34 28.71
N PRO A 1115 -28.23 25.67 29.28
CA PRO A 1115 -29.04 26.78 28.80
C PRO A 1115 -28.44 28.17 29.06
N ASP A 1116 -27.42 28.30 29.94
CA ASP A 1116 -26.91 29.60 30.42
C ASP A 1116 -25.44 29.91 30.05
N ALA A 1117 -24.81 29.13 29.16
CA ALA A 1117 -23.45 29.39 28.70
C ALA A 1117 -23.41 29.29 27.16
N ASP A 1118 -22.98 30.36 26.48
CA ASP A 1118 -22.87 30.44 25.03
C ASP A 1118 -22.09 29.25 24.45
N GLY A 1119 -22.80 28.22 24.00
CA GLY A 1119 -22.22 27.06 23.31
C GLY A 1119 -21.56 25.99 24.19
N ASP A 1120 -21.59 26.10 25.52
CA ASP A 1120 -20.90 25.13 26.39
C ASP A 1120 -21.71 23.82 26.55
N THR A 1121 -21.12 22.72 26.06
CA THR A 1121 -21.72 21.39 26.13
C THR A 1121 -21.19 20.67 27.38
N SER A 1122 -22.06 20.28 28.30
CA SER A 1122 -21.65 19.45 29.45
C SER A 1122 -21.76 17.97 29.10
N CYS A 1123 -20.70 17.18 29.29
CA CYS A 1123 -20.73 15.74 29.08
C CYS A 1123 -20.72 14.98 30.42
N ALA A 1124 -21.24 13.76 30.45
CA ALA A 1124 -21.10 12.84 31.59
C ALA A 1124 -20.98 11.40 31.10
N MET A 1125 -20.32 10.56 31.92
CA MET A 1125 -19.96 9.18 31.60
C MET A 1125 -20.42 8.23 32.71
N GLN A 1126 -20.97 7.08 32.33
CA GLN A 1126 -21.38 6.01 33.25
C GLN A 1126 -21.01 4.63 32.69
N LEU A 1127 -20.57 3.73 33.55
CA LEU A 1127 -20.36 2.32 33.21
C LEU A 1127 -21.64 1.54 33.52
N VAL A 1128 -22.16 0.76 32.57
CA VAL A 1128 -23.44 0.03 32.70
C VAL A 1128 -23.23 -1.45 32.35
N SER A 1129 -23.73 -2.34 33.20
CA SER A 1129 -23.64 -3.81 33.03
C SER A 1129 -24.80 -4.41 32.24
#